data_AF-A0A327J345-F1
#
_entry.id   AF-A0A327J345-F1
#
_cell.length_a   1.000
_cell.length_b   1.000
_cell.length_c   1.000
_cell.angle_alpha   90.00
_cell.angle_beta   90.00
_cell.angle_gamma   90.00
#
_symmetry.space_group_name_H-M   'P 1'
#
loop_
_entity.id
_entity.type
_entity.pdbx_description
1 polymer ?
#
loop_
_entity_poly.entity_id
_entity_poly.type
_entity_poly.pdbx_seq_one_letter_code
_entity_poly.pdbx_strand_id
1 'polypeptide(L)'
;MFKLFDKKVEVRKDEFLNEVYAKLKEYTHFNELTEDRKKQLCSIVKKYGYLNYPHLKALEELSAAETLCALEVKWENNGIFKDGKFCFENNQVSPLARNNIKNADWLKKEGHDIKLINLAALGNGNYSETPGKFFDWVKQILILPTGNLKRNIFNTTVYLIPFQPRDFGCAYLPTSSDVSPNLNDENIEKTLNYNVKEQVQLFIEFAQLAGHPVIYDVLPQAGRFEKVVLANPQVARWYNINELIQKICVKVDELELNGEYSKEDINIAKDLYKQILKSGAGEISTTYKEICDQINEELVEFRKQISNEMSEKKSQEKLVKQVKEIVANTLKVKPTKHLEEQDITDSGVVINALTSAGLWTICGGAWCSAGVPVFYKMSECGGYPIFKHYDVDGKDVTSLANLDCQTPYYFVYLENGKFNKPVIDFYIKHLEQFQAEYGFDGFRVDHVDHVVDKVSATNGVPISYRAPSHVLGELNKHMKAKIPYFATLAEYMLWDKYYKEYHEDMHFDVLWGNDIPCQSEKTPETITEDNQELTNYNVGLKSKNYVSVLKTYNNQDGEFPVFDRYPTQLGENGAIFKWFKYKFLSGGKFANRPVLYVDGDESFTQKEVEKTVGNEISMKRNKNYHFFNRFDSVNRLAKSFEVVTEGEAQIILQEDDGFVAWLITKETLKNALLIVANYKAPTEKFNETDENGNQITVEKKGEDIFDKSITLPADYTVTCEHQFNGEDFEKQDCKVEDNTLHFDKLYPSQFKIFELQR
;
A
#
# COMPACT_ATOMS: atom_id res chain seq x y z
N MET A 1 -12.21 -1.25 53.71
CA MET A 1 -10.84 -0.75 54.01
C MET A 1 -10.06 -0.85 52.71
N PHE A 2 -9.65 0.30 52.17
CA PHE A 2 -9.19 0.53 50.80
C PHE A 2 -7.92 -0.29 50.46
N LYS A 3 -7.96 -1.07 49.37
CA LYS A 3 -6.73 -1.46 48.66
C LYS A 3 -6.37 -0.29 47.74
N LEU A 4 -5.44 0.53 48.20
CA LEU A 4 -4.78 1.54 47.37
C LEU A 4 -4.09 0.85 46.18
N PHE A 5 -4.13 1.55 45.06
CA PHE A 5 -3.52 1.25 43.79
C PHE A 5 -2.02 0.93 43.89
N ASP A 6 -1.62 -0.29 43.55
CA ASP A 6 -0.30 -0.52 42.95
C ASP A 6 -0.35 0.02 41.52
N LYS A 7 -0.06 1.32 41.36
CA LYS A 7 0.33 1.85 40.05
C LYS A 7 1.64 1.15 39.68
N LYS A 8 1.62 0.26 38.68
CA LYS A 8 2.85 -0.17 38.00
C LYS A 8 3.63 1.10 37.66
N VAL A 9 4.85 1.24 38.20
CA VAL A 9 5.75 2.32 37.85
C VAL A 9 6.00 2.19 36.35
N GLU A 10 5.53 3.17 35.59
CA GLU A 10 5.71 3.19 34.15
C GLU A 10 7.21 3.39 33.87
N VAL A 11 7.83 2.47 33.15
CA VAL A 11 9.25 2.56 32.80
C VAL A 11 9.43 3.77 31.88
N ARG A 12 10.38 4.64 32.20
CA ARG A 12 10.73 5.78 31.37
C ARG A 12 11.38 5.31 30.08
N LYS A 13 10.70 5.49 28.95
CA LYS A 13 11.19 5.06 27.63
C LYS A 13 12.47 5.76 27.22
N ASP A 14 12.62 7.04 27.55
CA ASP A 14 13.82 7.80 27.23
C ASP A 14 15.07 7.30 27.97
N GLU A 15 14.95 6.94 29.25
CA GLU A 15 16.02 6.30 30.02
C GLU A 15 16.43 4.96 29.41
N PHE A 16 15.46 4.10 29.07
CA PHE A 16 15.71 2.82 28.41
C PHE A 16 16.37 3.00 27.04
N LEU A 17 15.87 3.94 26.23
CA LEU A 17 16.41 4.21 24.90
C LEU A 17 17.83 4.78 24.97
N ASN A 18 18.17 5.54 26.02
CA ASN A 18 19.53 5.99 26.26
C ASN A 18 20.51 4.84 26.53
N GLU A 19 20.08 3.78 27.23
CA GLU A 19 20.89 2.58 27.44
C GLU A 19 21.12 1.84 26.12
N VAL A 20 20.06 1.66 25.32
CA VAL A 20 20.13 1.06 23.98
C VAL A 20 21.08 1.86 23.09
N TYR A 21 20.93 3.18 23.07
CA TYR A 21 21.73 4.06 22.24
C TYR A 21 23.21 4.06 22.65
N ALA A 22 23.51 4.02 23.95
CA ALA A 22 24.89 3.91 24.44
C ALA A 22 25.56 2.62 23.93
N LYS A 23 24.86 1.47 23.97
CA LYS A 23 25.36 0.21 23.43
C LYS A 23 25.59 0.28 21.91
N LEU A 24 24.68 0.91 21.17
CA LEU A 24 24.86 1.13 19.73
C LEU A 24 26.08 2.02 19.43
N LYS A 25 26.33 3.07 20.22
CA LYS A 25 27.52 3.92 20.05
C LYS A 25 28.82 3.16 20.31
N GLU A 26 28.83 2.29 21.32
CA GLU A 26 29.97 1.41 21.60
C GLU A 26 30.20 0.42 20.44
N TYR A 27 29.16 -0.32 20.04
CA TYR A 27 29.21 -1.30 18.95
C TYR A 27 29.65 -0.69 17.62
N THR A 28 29.21 0.53 17.32
CA THR A 28 29.55 1.20 16.04
C THR A 28 30.89 1.91 16.04
N HIS A 29 31.64 1.91 17.15
CA HIS A 29 32.87 2.68 17.30
C HIS A 29 32.66 4.19 17.12
N PHE A 30 31.54 4.72 17.60
CA PHE A 30 31.13 6.12 17.42
C PHE A 30 32.22 7.13 17.83
N ASN A 31 32.96 6.82 18.90
CA ASN A 31 33.99 7.71 19.45
C ASN A 31 35.25 7.78 18.58
N GLU A 32 35.41 6.88 17.60
CA GLU A 32 36.55 6.85 16.68
C GLU A 32 36.35 7.75 15.45
N LEU A 33 35.14 8.31 15.26
CA LEU A 33 34.85 9.25 14.17
C LEU A 33 35.66 10.55 14.32
N THR A 34 36.26 11.00 13.21
CA THR A 34 36.99 12.27 13.17
C THR A 34 36.04 13.48 13.28
N GLU A 35 36.47 14.52 14.00
CA GLU A 35 35.66 15.73 14.19
C GLU A 35 35.33 16.43 12.86
N ASP A 36 36.25 16.41 11.89
CA ASP A 36 36.01 16.96 10.55
C ASP A 36 34.85 16.25 9.84
N ARG A 37 34.81 14.91 9.93
CA ARG A 37 33.74 14.13 9.29
C ARG A 37 32.40 14.33 10.00
N LYS A 38 32.39 14.37 11.34
CA LYS A 38 31.18 14.71 12.11
C LYS A 38 30.64 16.08 11.70
N LYS A 39 31.51 17.09 11.66
CA LYS A 39 31.15 18.47 11.28
C LYS A 39 30.61 18.54 9.85
N GLN A 40 31.24 17.82 8.91
CA GLN A 40 30.77 17.75 7.53
C GLN A 40 29.33 17.23 7.45
N LEU A 41 29.07 16.03 7.97
CA LEU A 41 27.74 15.41 7.91
C LEU A 41 26.68 16.24 8.65
N CYS A 42 26.99 16.66 9.87
CA CYS A 42 26.08 17.47 10.68
C CYS A 42 25.75 18.81 10.02
N SER A 43 26.69 19.44 9.32
CA SER A 43 26.44 20.71 8.63
C SER A 43 25.41 20.57 7.49
N ILE A 44 25.44 19.45 6.77
CA ILE A 44 24.48 19.16 5.69
C ILE A 44 23.10 18.93 6.30
N VAL A 45 23.00 18.10 7.33
CA VAL A 45 21.72 17.85 8.03
C VAL A 45 21.17 19.12 8.67
N LYS A 46 22.01 20.01 9.22
CA LYS A 46 21.57 21.32 9.73
C LYS A 46 21.08 22.26 8.62
N LYS A 47 21.66 22.19 7.42
CA LYS A 47 21.25 23.01 6.27
C LYS A 47 19.90 22.57 5.71
N TYR A 48 19.70 21.27 5.47
CA TYR A 48 18.53 20.75 4.76
C TYR A 48 17.50 20.06 5.68
N GLY A 49 17.85 19.77 6.92
CA GLY A 49 17.06 18.95 7.87
C GLY A 49 17.30 17.44 7.75
N TYR A 50 18.00 17.00 6.71
CA TYR A 50 18.32 15.61 6.40
C TYR A 50 19.62 15.55 5.60
N LEU A 51 20.18 14.35 5.44
CA LEU A 51 21.29 14.15 4.53
C LEU A 51 20.72 13.96 3.12
N ASN A 52 20.93 14.93 2.23
CA ASN A 52 20.41 14.92 0.84
C ASN A 52 21.18 13.94 -0.05
N TYR A 53 21.12 12.65 0.32
CA TYR A 53 21.73 11.53 -0.39
C TYR A 53 20.61 10.61 -0.89
N PRO A 54 20.72 10.03 -2.10
CA PRO A 54 19.90 8.88 -2.45
C PRO A 54 20.34 7.67 -1.61
N HIS A 55 19.43 6.73 -1.39
CA HIS A 55 19.68 5.59 -0.50
C HIS A 55 20.92 4.77 -0.87
N LEU A 56 21.16 4.52 -2.17
CA LEU A 56 22.36 3.82 -2.64
C LEU A 56 23.65 4.52 -2.19
N LYS A 57 23.70 5.85 -2.25
CA LYS A 57 24.87 6.62 -1.82
C LYS A 57 25.07 6.52 -0.30
N ALA A 58 23.98 6.55 0.46
CA ALA A 58 24.04 6.34 1.91
C ALA A 58 24.56 4.93 2.26
N LEU A 59 24.14 3.91 1.52
CA LEU A 59 24.64 2.53 1.69
C LEU A 59 26.13 2.38 1.36
N GLU A 60 26.61 3.07 0.32
CA GLU A 60 28.01 3.00 -0.13
C GLU A 60 28.98 3.84 0.71
N GLU A 61 28.55 5.01 1.19
CA GLU A 61 29.46 6.00 1.80
C GLU A 61 29.37 6.08 3.32
N LEU A 62 28.30 5.60 3.96
CA LEU A 62 28.08 5.80 5.40
C LEU A 62 28.31 4.52 6.18
N SER A 63 29.20 4.62 7.15
CA SER A 63 29.28 3.68 8.27
C SER A 63 28.07 3.85 9.21
N ALA A 64 27.88 2.84 10.07
CA ALA A 64 26.85 2.87 11.11
C ALA A 64 27.06 4.03 12.10
N ALA A 65 28.31 4.31 12.51
CA ALA A 65 28.64 5.42 13.39
C ALA A 65 28.33 6.78 12.75
N GLU A 66 28.72 6.99 11.49
CA GLU A 66 28.42 8.23 10.76
C GLU A 66 26.92 8.48 10.66
N THR A 67 26.15 7.40 10.45
CA THR A 67 24.69 7.45 10.37
C THR A 67 24.10 7.88 11.71
N LEU A 68 24.51 7.28 12.83
CA LEU A 68 24.06 7.68 14.18
C LEU A 68 24.44 9.13 14.50
N CYS A 69 25.66 9.53 14.17
CA CYS A 69 26.16 10.89 14.43
C CYS A 69 25.34 11.95 13.71
N ALA A 70 25.07 11.73 12.42
CA ALA A 70 24.25 12.66 11.64
C ALA A 70 22.77 12.64 12.08
N LEU A 71 22.27 11.49 12.57
CA LEU A 71 20.90 11.34 13.04
C LEU A 71 20.64 12.05 14.38
N GLU A 72 21.65 12.19 15.26
CA GLU A 72 21.55 13.01 16.48
C GLU A 72 21.00 14.41 16.15
N VAL A 73 21.42 15.02 15.03
CA VAL A 73 20.92 16.34 14.59
C VAL A 73 19.41 16.34 14.29
N LYS A 74 18.86 15.28 13.70
CA LYS A 74 17.41 15.20 13.44
C LYS A 74 16.63 15.08 14.73
N TRP A 75 17.14 14.32 15.69
CA TRP A 75 16.55 14.19 17.02
C TRP A 75 16.63 15.51 17.83
N GLU A 76 17.75 16.22 17.75
CA GLU A 76 17.93 17.56 18.32
C GLU A 76 16.91 18.55 17.73
N ASN A 77 16.78 18.57 16.40
CA ASN A 77 15.82 19.44 15.69
C ASN A 77 14.36 19.14 16.08
N ASN A 78 14.06 17.92 16.53
CA ASN A 78 12.76 17.52 17.04
C ASN A 78 12.58 17.75 18.55
N GLY A 79 13.60 18.28 19.24
CA GLY A 79 13.56 18.63 20.65
C GLY A 79 13.56 17.44 21.62
N ILE A 80 13.93 16.24 21.15
CA ILE A 80 13.88 15.01 21.95
C ILE A 80 15.27 14.49 22.33
N PHE A 81 16.34 15.13 21.86
CA PHE A 81 17.72 14.76 22.15
C PHE A 81 18.54 15.99 22.56
N LYS A 82 19.20 15.91 23.71
CA LYS A 82 19.97 17.00 24.30
C LYS A 82 21.14 16.44 25.10
N ASP A 83 22.30 17.08 25.00
CA ASP A 83 23.51 16.71 25.75
C ASP A 83 23.88 15.22 25.57
N GLY A 84 23.69 14.70 24.35
CA GLY A 84 23.97 13.30 23.99
C GLY A 84 22.95 12.28 24.50
N LYS A 85 21.76 12.71 24.93
CA LYS A 85 20.72 11.84 25.51
C LYS A 85 19.32 12.18 25.02
N PHE A 86 18.49 11.15 24.88
CA PHE A 86 17.05 11.26 24.72
C PHE A 86 16.39 11.83 25.99
N CYS A 87 15.42 12.74 25.79
CA CYS A 87 14.62 13.35 26.85
C CYS A 87 13.21 13.63 26.32
N PHE A 88 12.24 12.79 26.65
CA PHE A 88 10.85 12.91 26.21
C PHE A 88 9.89 12.12 27.11
N GLU A 89 8.60 12.46 27.09
CA GLU A 89 7.58 11.68 27.79
C GLU A 89 7.13 10.46 26.96
N ASN A 90 6.75 9.35 27.61
CA ASN A 90 6.40 8.10 26.92
C ASN A 90 5.32 8.24 25.82
N ASN A 91 4.39 9.19 26.00
CA ASN A 91 3.32 9.51 25.04
C ASN A 91 3.76 10.46 23.90
N GLN A 92 5.02 10.91 23.88
CA GLN A 92 5.57 11.87 22.90
C GLN A 92 6.51 11.22 21.87
N VAL A 93 6.55 9.89 21.78
CA VAL A 93 7.33 9.18 20.75
C VAL A 93 6.84 9.57 19.35
N SER A 94 5.54 9.40 19.08
CA SER A 94 4.91 9.85 17.84
C SER A 94 5.08 11.37 17.68
N PRO A 95 5.52 11.85 16.50
CA PRO A 95 5.62 13.28 16.25
C PRO A 95 4.25 13.96 16.28
N LEU A 96 3.16 13.23 16.02
CA LEU A 96 1.80 13.75 16.01
C LEU A 96 1.30 14.00 17.43
N ALA A 97 1.54 13.04 18.33
CA ALA A 97 1.24 13.20 19.75
C ALA A 97 2.07 14.33 20.36
N ARG A 98 3.37 14.36 20.08
CA ARG A 98 4.31 15.41 20.54
C ARG A 98 3.89 16.82 20.11
N ASN A 99 3.31 16.95 18.91
CA ASN A 99 2.79 18.22 18.39
C ASN A 99 1.29 18.43 18.66
N ASN A 100 0.68 17.64 19.56
CA ASN A 100 -0.72 17.79 19.99
C ASN A 100 -1.76 17.73 18.86
N ILE A 101 -1.49 16.97 17.79
CA ILE A 101 -2.43 16.80 16.68
C ILE A 101 -3.70 16.08 17.15
N LYS A 102 -4.85 16.50 16.63
CA LYS A 102 -6.18 16.08 17.13
C LYS A 102 -7.01 15.27 16.13
N ASN A 103 -6.60 15.22 14.88
CA ASN A 103 -7.28 14.51 13.80
C ASN A 103 -6.27 14.13 12.70
N ALA A 104 -6.70 13.39 11.69
CA ALA A 104 -5.85 12.93 10.59
C ALA A 104 -5.52 13.99 9.53
N ASP A 105 -5.90 15.27 9.70
CA ASP A 105 -5.70 16.31 8.68
C ASP A 105 -4.21 16.65 8.45
N TRP A 106 -3.33 16.19 9.33
CA TRP A 106 -1.87 16.29 9.18
C TRP A 106 -1.36 15.60 7.91
N LEU A 107 -2.04 14.53 7.45
CA LEU A 107 -1.65 13.77 6.26
C LEU A 107 -2.18 14.41 4.96
N LYS A 108 -3.14 15.33 5.05
CA LYS A 108 -3.94 15.87 3.92
C LYS A 108 -3.38 17.20 3.39
N LYS A 109 -2.07 17.37 3.34
CA LYS A 109 -1.43 18.66 3.02
C LYS A 109 -0.69 18.63 1.69
N GLU A 110 -0.84 19.69 0.90
CA GLU A 110 0.08 19.95 -0.21
C GLU A 110 1.51 20.10 0.33
N GLY A 111 2.47 19.51 -0.39
CA GLY A 111 3.86 19.43 0.06
C GLY A 111 4.14 18.34 1.10
N HIS A 112 3.13 17.65 1.64
CA HIS A 112 3.36 16.44 2.44
C HIS A 112 3.71 15.26 1.57
N ASP A 113 4.71 14.50 2.01
CA ASP A 113 5.26 13.35 1.30
C ASP A 113 4.98 12.06 2.04
N ILE A 114 4.72 10.99 1.29
CA ILE A 114 4.64 9.62 1.79
C ILE A 114 5.63 8.80 0.97
N LYS A 115 6.57 8.13 1.63
CA LYS A 115 7.51 7.22 0.98
C LYS A 115 7.19 5.78 1.35
N LEU A 116 6.87 4.98 0.35
CA LEU A 116 6.64 3.54 0.48
C LEU A 116 7.98 2.81 0.61
N ILE A 117 8.12 2.03 1.67
CA ILE A 117 9.36 1.36 2.07
C ILE A 117 9.09 -0.11 2.40
N ASN A 118 9.92 -1.00 1.83
CA ASN A 118 10.06 -2.38 2.26
C ASN A 118 11.41 -2.54 2.98
N LEU A 119 11.40 -3.10 4.19
CA LEU A 119 12.63 -3.28 4.99
C LEU A 119 13.65 -4.22 4.34
N ALA A 120 13.21 -5.29 3.65
CA ALA A 120 14.09 -6.17 2.89
C ALA A 120 14.78 -5.42 1.76
N ALA A 121 14.06 -4.53 1.09
CA ALA A 121 14.57 -3.76 -0.05
C ALA A 121 15.73 -2.84 0.31
N LEU A 122 15.80 -2.37 1.56
CA LEU A 122 16.71 -1.30 1.97
C LEU A 122 18.19 -1.71 2.01
N GLY A 123 18.55 -2.99 1.86
CA GLY A 123 19.95 -3.35 1.69
C GLY A 123 20.48 -3.00 0.30
N ASN A 124 21.75 -3.33 0.05
CA ASN A 124 22.44 -2.93 -1.17
C ASN A 124 22.37 -4.02 -2.27
N GLY A 125 21.27 -4.00 -3.03
CA GLY A 125 21.00 -4.95 -4.13
C GLY A 125 22.03 -4.92 -5.26
N ASN A 126 22.81 -3.84 -5.38
CA ASN A 126 23.86 -3.72 -6.40
C ASN A 126 25.06 -4.63 -6.10
N TYR A 127 25.24 -5.05 -4.85
CA TYR A 127 26.31 -5.96 -4.44
C TYR A 127 25.79 -7.34 -4.04
N SER A 128 24.62 -7.41 -3.38
CA SER A 128 24.06 -8.66 -2.87
C SER A 128 22.53 -8.59 -2.78
N GLU A 129 21.86 -9.72 -3.02
CA GLU A 129 20.41 -9.86 -2.79
C GLU A 129 20.05 -10.03 -1.30
N THR A 130 21.04 -10.08 -0.40
CA THR A 130 20.79 -10.15 1.06
C THR A 130 19.83 -9.06 1.51
N PRO A 131 18.72 -9.37 2.20
CA PRO A 131 17.77 -8.36 2.67
C PRO A 131 18.43 -7.32 3.59
N GLY A 132 17.91 -6.10 3.55
CA GLY A 132 18.37 -4.98 4.36
C GLY A 132 18.34 -5.27 5.85
N LYS A 133 19.35 -4.78 6.56
CA LYS A 133 19.53 -4.96 8.01
C LYS A 133 19.32 -3.65 8.76
N PHE A 134 19.37 -3.72 10.09
CA PHE A 134 18.99 -2.61 10.97
C PHE A 134 19.63 -1.27 10.57
N PHE A 135 20.95 -1.21 10.36
CA PHE A 135 21.61 0.05 9.98
C PHE A 135 21.34 0.50 8.55
N ASP A 136 20.90 -0.39 7.66
CA ASP A 136 20.39 0.01 6.34
C ASP A 136 19.04 0.72 6.48
N TRP A 137 18.20 0.26 7.42
CA TRP A 137 16.95 0.93 7.76
C TRP A 137 17.20 2.30 8.41
N VAL A 138 18.15 2.40 9.35
CA VAL A 138 18.47 3.67 10.03
C VAL A 138 19.01 4.71 9.05
N LYS A 139 19.77 4.32 8.02
CA LYS A 139 20.20 5.24 6.93
C LYS A 139 19.01 5.88 6.23
N GLN A 140 17.91 5.14 6.04
CA GLN A 140 16.69 5.69 5.44
C GLN A 140 16.13 6.85 6.29
N ILE A 141 16.11 6.71 7.62
CA ILE A 141 15.64 7.79 8.51
C ILE A 141 16.47 9.05 8.33
N LEU A 142 17.80 8.90 8.20
CA LEU A 142 18.71 10.04 8.04
C LEU A 142 18.48 10.80 6.73
N ILE A 143 18.23 10.09 5.62
CA ILE A 143 18.08 10.71 4.30
C ILE A 143 16.65 11.16 3.98
N LEU A 144 15.65 10.72 4.73
CA LEU A 144 14.27 11.10 4.47
C LEU A 144 14.06 12.62 4.63
N PRO A 145 13.44 13.30 3.65
CA PRO A 145 13.22 14.73 3.68
C PRO A 145 12.41 15.21 4.89
N THR A 146 12.70 16.43 5.32
CA THR A 146 11.92 17.09 6.38
C THR A 146 10.71 17.85 5.83
N GLY A 147 9.79 18.15 6.73
CA GLY A 147 8.60 18.93 6.46
C GLY A 147 8.78 20.40 6.83
N ASN A 148 7.65 21.10 6.97
CA ASN A 148 7.58 22.46 7.47
C ASN A 148 6.48 22.55 8.53
N LEU A 149 6.85 22.30 9.79
CA LEU A 149 5.90 22.28 10.91
C LEU A 149 5.18 23.63 11.11
N LYS A 150 5.77 24.76 10.69
CA LYS A 150 5.08 26.06 10.73
C LYS A 150 3.83 26.09 9.86
N ARG A 151 3.77 25.24 8.83
CA ARG A 151 2.63 25.06 7.93
C ARG A 151 1.87 23.75 8.18
N ASN A 152 2.10 23.08 9.33
CA ASN A 152 1.56 21.75 9.65
C ASN A 152 1.93 20.67 8.60
N ILE A 153 3.07 20.81 7.93
CA ILE A 153 3.62 19.76 7.06
C ILE A 153 4.64 19.00 7.88
N PHE A 154 4.36 17.73 8.17
CA PHE A 154 5.27 16.86 8.91
C PHE A 154 6.41 16.38 8.00
N ASN A 155 7.45 15.79 8.60
CA ASN A 155 8.47 15.11 7.81
C ASN A 155 7.82 13.98 7.00
N THR A 156 8.48 13.56 5.91
CA THR A 156 7.97 12.52 5.02
C THR A 156 7.47 11.31 5.82
N THR A 157 6.21 10.93 5.62
CA THR A 157 5.64 9.75 6.26
C THR A 157 6.35 8.50 5.74
N VAL A 158 6.81 7.65 6.65
CA VAL A 158 7.27 6.30 6.32
C VAL A 158 6.03 5.44 6.15
N TYR A 159 5.77 4.98 4.94
CA TYR A 159 4.75 3.98 4.68
C TYR A 159 5.42 2.61 4.57
N LEU A 160 5.31 1.82 5.63
CA LEU A 160 5.83 0.47 5.66
C LEU A 160 4.82 -0.49 5.05
N ILE A 161 5.23 -1.16 3.98
CA ILE A 161 4.52 -2.34 3.50
C ILE A 161 4.86 -3.54 4.39
N PRO A 162 4.16 -4.68 4.25
CA PRO A 162 4.28 -5.75 5.22
C PRO A 162 5.73 -6.25 5.37
N PHE A 163 6.09 -6.76 6.54
CA PHE A 163 7.43 -7.30 6.85
C PHE A 163 7.35 -8.73 7.40
N GLN A 164 6.18 -9.35 7.27
CA GLN A 164 5.89 -10.73 7.62
C GLN A 164 6.52 -11.69 6.63
N PRO A 165 6.86 -12.92 7.07
CA PRO A 165 7.26 -13.99 6.17
C PRO A 165 6.11 -14.37 5.23
N ARG A 166 6.41 -14.68 3.97
CA ARG A 166 5.40 -14.89 2.92
C ARG A 166 5.65 -16.13 2.08
N ASP A 167 4.58 -16.60 1.46
CA ASP A 167 4.62 -17.70 0.50
C ASP A 167 4.55 -17.21 -0.96
N PHE A 168 5.09 -18.02 -1.87
CA PHE A 168 5.03 -17.86 -3.34
C PHE A 168 5.57 -16.54 -3.89
N GLY A 169 6.40 -15.84 -3.12
CA GLY A 169 6.91 -14.54 -3.50
C GLY A 169 5.82 -13.47 -3.64
N CYS A 170 4.69 -13.63 -2.95
CA CYS A 170 3.57 -12.69 -3.03
C CYS A 170 3.49 -11.84 -1.76
N ALA A 171 3.48 -10.51 -1.93
CA ALA A 171 3.35 -9.57 -0.83
C ALA A 171 2.08 -9.83 0.03
N TYR A 172 1.04 -10.33 -0.58
CA TYR A 172 -0.28 -10.42 0.02
C TYR A 172 -0.60 -11.82 0.60
N LEU A 173 0.42 -12.66 0.78
CA LEU A 173 0.31 -14.02 1.35
C LEU A 173 1.20 -14.19 2.59
N PRO A 174 0.93 -13.46 3.69
CA PRO A 174 1.64 -13.67 4.94
C PRO A 174 1.36 -15.07 5.49
N THR A 175 2.37 -15.66 6.11
CA THR A 175 2.28 -16.97 6.78
C THR A 175 2.07 -16.83 8.30
N SER A 176 2.30 -15.64 8.84
CA SER A 176 2.07 -15.28 10.25
C SER A 176 2.09 -13.76 10.44
N SER A 177 1.61 -13.28 11.59
CA SER A 177 1.79 -11.88 12.02
C SER A 177 3.21 -11.53 12.51
N ASP A 178 4.10 -12.53 12.63
CA ASP A 178 5.50 -12.37 13.05
C ASP A 178 6.33 -11.58 12.02
N VAL A 179 7.45 -10.98 12.45
CA VAL A 179 8.41 -10.37 11.52
C VAL A 179 9.22 -11.46 10.83
N SER A 180 9.48 -11.33 9.52
CA SER A 180 10.28 -12.30 8.77
C SER A 180 11.66 -12.49 9.41
N PRO A 181 12.09 -13.74 9.70
CA PRO A 181 13.40 -14.00 10.27
C PRO A 181 14.54 -13.58 9.33
N ASN A 182 14.27 -13.48 8.02
CA ASN A 182 15.26 -13.02 7.03
C ASN A 182 15.72 -11.57 7.29
N LEU A 183 14.89 -10.78 7.97
CA LEU A 183 15.19 -9.39 8.32
C LEU A 183 16.12 -9.25 9.54
N ASN A 184 16.34 -10.32 10.31
CA ASN A 184 17.13 -10.25 11.54
C ASN A 184 18.57 -9.80 11.28
N ASP A 185 19.05 -8.80 12.03
CA ASP A 185 20.46 -8.47 12.13
C ASP A 185 21.07 -9.16 13.36
N GLU A 186 21.81 -10.24 13.14
CA GLU A 186 22.41 -11.02 14.23
C GLU A 186 23.37 -10.20 15.11
N ASN A 187 24.00 -9.17 14.56
CA ASN A 187 24.93 -8.36 15.35
C ASN A 187 24.17 -7.45 16.31
N ILE A 188 23.03 -6.91 15.87
CA ILE A 188 22.13 -6.14 16.73
C ILE A 188 21.48 -7.05 17.76
N GLU A 189 21.05 -8.24 17.37
CA GLU A 189 20.54 -9.25 18.31
C GLU A 189 21.55 -9.55 19.41
N LYS A 190 22.82 -9.82 19.06
CA LYS A 190 23.88 -10.09 20.06
C LYS A 190 24.22 -8.86 20.92
N THR A 191 24.18 -7.66 20.34
CA THR A 191 24.58 -6.41 21.03
C THR A 191 23.50 -5.91 21.98
N LEU A 192 22.24 -5.95 21.55
CA LEU A 192 21.11 -5.40 22.30
C LEU A 192 20.29 -6.47 23.02
N ASN A 193 20.48 -7.75 22.70
CA ASN A 193 19.58 -8.84 23.05
C ASN A 193 18.17 -8.60 22.49
N TYR A 194 18.09 -8.10 21.26
CA TYR A 194 16.84 -7.75 20.57
C TYR A 194 16.57 -8.73 19.44
N ASN A 195 15.44 -9.43 19.51
CA ASN A 195 14.97 -10.20 18.37
C ASN A 195 14.55 -9.28 17.21
N VAL A 196 14.27 -9.87 16.04
CA VAL A 196 13.91 -9.10 14.84
C VAL A 196 12.68 -8.19 15.02
N LYS A 197 11.70 -8.58 15.85
CA LYS A 197 10.53 -7.73 16.16
C LYS A 197 10.95 -6.48 16.94
N GLU A 198 11.79 -6.65 17.95
CA GLU A 198 12.32 -5.54 18.75
C GLU A 198 13.21 -4.60 17.91
N GLN A 199 13.93 -5.14 16.92
CA GLN A 199 14.70 -4.33 15.95
C GLN A 199 13.79 -3.46 15.07
N VAL A 200 12.67 -4.01 14.56
CA VAL A 200 11.68 -3.25 13.79
C VAL A 200 11.00 -2.19 14.65
N GLN A 201 10.62 -2.52 15.89
CA GLN A 201 10.05 -1.57 16.85
C GLN A 201 11.03 -0.42 17.13
N LEU A 202 12.31 -0.72 17.33
CA LEU A 202 13.35 0.30 17.54
C LEU A 202 13.53 1.20 16.31
N PHE A 203 13.49 0.64 15.09
CA PHE A 203 13.53 1.42 13.85
C PHE A 203 12.34 2.39 13.74
N ILE A 204 11.12 1.92 14.03
CA ILE A 204 9.91 2.76 14.00
C ILE A 204 10.00 3.87 15.04
N GLU A 205 10.42 3.55 16.27
CA GLU A 205 10.61 4.53 17.35
C GLU A 205 11.68 5.59 16.96
N PHE A 206 12.80 5.18 16.38
CA PHE A 206 13.81 6.11 15.87
C PHE A 206 13.27 7.02 14.76
N ALA A 207 12.45 6.50 13.86
CA ALA A 207 11.84 7.27 12.78
C ALA A 207 10.87 8.34 13.33
N GLN A 208 10.00 7.96 14.27
CA GLN A 208 9.05 8.86 14.92
C GLN A 208 9.73 9.95 15.77
N LEU A 209 10.78 9.57 16.50
CA LEU A 209 11.62 10.53 17.24
C LEU A 209 12.37 11.48 16.31
N ALA A 210 12.76 11.04 15.11
CA ALA A 210 13.31 11.89 14.05
C ALA A 210 12.26 12.73 13.30
N GLY A 211 10.99 12.66 13.72
CA GLY A 211 9.90 13.51 13.23
C GLY A 211 9.06 12.91 12.11
N HIS A 212 9.30 11.65 11.73
CA HIS A 212 8.57 10.97 10.64
C HIS A 212 7.39 10.18 11.20
N PRO A 213 6.14 10.52 10.82
CA PRO A 213 5.01 9.64 11.08
C PRO A 213 5.20 8.30 10.37
N VAL A 214 4.72 7.21 10.96
CA VAL A 214 4.83 5.86 10.36
C VAL A 214 3.45 5.25 10.19
N ILE A 215 3.09 4.92 8.95
CA ILE A 215 1.86 4.19 8.62
C ILE A 215 2.17 2.80 8.09
N TYR A 216 1.22 1.89 8.18
CA TYR A 216 1.41 0.49 7.83
C TYR A 216 0.26 -0.08 7.00
N ASP A 217 0.56 -1.07 6.15
CA ASP A 217 -0.39 -1.75 5.27
C ASP A 217 -1.14 -2.90 5.99
N VAL A 218 -2.47 -2.89 5.99
CA VAL A 218 -3.29 -3.92 6.63
C VAL A 218 -4.28 -4.54 5.64
N LEU A 219 -4.52 -5.84 5.81
CA LEU A 219 -5.35 -6.64 4.92
C LEU A 219 -6.66 -7.05 5.61
N PRO A 220 -7.82 -6.94 4.92
CA PRO A 220 -9.07 -7.52 5.41
C PRO A 220 -9.22 -9.01 5.04
N GLN A 221 -8.12 -9.67 4.72
CA GLN A 221 -7.97 -11.08 4.43
C GLN A 221 -6.66 -11.62 5.03
N ALA A 222 -6.56 -12.93 5.14
CA ALA A 222 -5.39 -13.65 5.63
C ALA A 222 -4.84 -14.60 4.55
N GLY A 223 -3.62 -15.10 4.73
CA GLY A 223 -3.13 -16.24 3.94
C GLY A 223 -3.95 -17.49 4.20
N ARG A 224 -4.11 -18.38 3.20
CA ARG A 224 -4.68 -19.72 3.44
C ARG A 224 -3.84 -20.43 4.50
N PHE A 225 -4.47 -20.81 5.62
CA PHE A 225 -3.79 -21.43 6.76
C PHE A 225 -2.68 -20.59 7.41
N GLU A 226 -2.72 -19.27 7.29
CA GLU A 226 -1.88 -18.38 8.09
C GLU A 226 -2.04 -18.73 9.59
N LYS A 227 -0.98 -18.56 10.39
CA LYS A 227 -1.02 -18.89 11.83
C LYS A 227 -2.21 -18.27 12.55
N VAL A 228 -2.63 -17.04 12.20
CA VAL A 228 -3.81 -16.38 12.78
C VAL A 228 -5.09 -17.21 12.56
N VAL A 229 -5.24 -17.82 11.38
CA VAL A 229 -6.36 -18.67 10.99
C VAL A 229 -6.28 -20.03 11.69
N LEU A 230 -5.08 -20.61 11.79
CA LEU A 230 -4.87 -21.90 12.47
C LEU A 230 -5.13 -21.81 13.98
N ALA A 231 -4.68 -20.73 14.61
CA ALA A 231 -4.92 -20.45 16.03
C ALA A 231 -6.39 -20.08 16.29
N ASN A 232 -7.05 -19.44 15.32
CA ASN A 232 -8.43 -18.98 15.45
C ASN A 232 -9.33 -19.46 14.28
N PRO A 233 -9.62 -20.76 14.13
CA PRO A 233 -10.32 -21.28 12.96
C PRO A 233 -11.69 -20.64 12.67
N GLN A 234 -12.34 -20.05 13.68
CA GLN A 234 -13.61 -19.34 13.53
C GLN A 234 -13.54 -18.05 12.68
N VAL A 235 -12.33 -17.52 12.44
CA VAL A 235 -12.16 -16.25 11.69
C VAL A 235 -12.27 -16.44 10.19
N ALA A 236 -12.16 -17.67 9.69
CA ALA A 236 -12.30 -18.04 8.29
C ALA A 236 -13.46 -19.01 8.09
N ARG A 237 -13.94 -19.12 6.83
CA ARG A 237 -14.86 -20.20 6.44
C ARG A 237 -14.06 -21.42 5.96
N TRP A 238 -14.63 -22.60 6.10
CA TRP A 238 -14.01 -23.88 5.76
C TRP A 238 -14.89 -24.72 4.83
N TYR A 239 -14.25 -25.50 3.97
CA TYR A 239 -14.86 -26.60 3.24
C TYR A 239 -14.28 -27.93 3.71
N ASN A 240 -15.14 -28.94 3.74
CA ASN A 240 -14.75 -30.34 3.71
C ASN A 240 -14.86 -30.85 2.27
N ILE A 241 -13.73 -30.80 1.55
CA ILE A 241 -13.64 -31.19 0.15
C ILE A 241 -13.98 -32.68 -0.04
N ASN A 242 -13.63 -33.53 0.91
CA ASN A 242 -13.97 -34.95 0.87
C ASN A 242 -15.50 -35.16 0.91
N GLU A 243 -16.20 -34.40 1.76
CA GLU A 243 -17.66 -34.42 1.81
C GLU A 243 -18.30 -33.88 0.52
N LEU A 244 -17.77 -32.78 -0.03
CA LEU A 244 -18.25 -32.24 -1.31
C LEU A 244 -18.07 -33.25 -2.45
N ILE A 245 -16.89 -33.86 -2.57
CA ILE A 245 -16.62 -34.91 -3.55
C ILE A 245 -17.61 -36.06 -3.38
N GLN A 246 -17.86 -36.53 -2.17
CA GLN A 246 -18.83 -37.61 -1.92
C GLN A 246 -20.24 -37.25 -2.39
N LYS A 247 -20.74 -36.05 -2.06
CA LYS A 247 -22.06 -35.59 -2.50
C LYS A 247 -22.15 -35.49 -4.03
N ILE A 248 -21.09 -34.99 -4.67
CA ILE A 248 -21.03 -34.89 -6.14
C ILE A 248 -20.99 -36.29 -6.77
N CYS A 249 -20.21 -37.24 -6.24
CA CYS A 249 -20.17 -38.60 -6.75
C CYS A 249 -21.54 -39.28 -6.70
N VAL A 250 -22.30 -39.10 -5.60
CA VAL A 250 -23.67 -39.61 -5.49
C VAL A 250 -24.57 -38.98 -6.56
N LYS A 251 -24.46 -37.66 -6.76
CA LYS A 251 -25.26 -36.97 -7.78
C LYS A 251 -24.92 -37.43 -9.20
N VAL A 252 -23.64 -37.68 -9.50
CA VAL A 252 -23.18 -38.23 -10.78
C VAL A 252 -23.83 -39.59 -11.05
N ASP A 253 -23.95 -40.44 -10.03
CA ASP A 253 -24.61 -41.74 -10.17
C ASP A 253 -26.09 -41.62 -10.55
N GLU A 254 -26.78 -40.61 -10.02
CA GLU A 254 -28.20 -40.33 -10.29
C GLU A 254 -28.48 -39.68 -11.66
N LEU A 255 -27.48 -39.12 -12.34
CA LEU A 255 -27.70 -38.40 -13.61
C LEU A 255 -28.16 -39.34 -14.73
N GLU A 256 -29.21 -38.93 -15.44
CA GLU A 256 -29.62 -39.54 -16.70
C GLU A 256 -29.21 -38.62 -17.84
N LEU A 257 -28.20 -39.02 -18.62
CA LEU A 257 -27.75 -38.26 -19.78
C LEU A 257 -28.59 -38.63 -21.02
N ASN A 258 -28.71 -37.71 -21.96
CA ASN A 258 -29.48 -37.88 -23.20
C ASN A 258 -29.06 -39.15 -23.97
N GLY A 259 -30.00 -39.72 -24.74
CA GLY A 259 -29.84 -41.01 -25.44
C GLY A 259 -28.87 -41.03 -26.62
N GLU A 260 -27.95 -40.07 -26.71
CA GLU A 260 -26.92 -39.97 -27.76
C GLU A 260 -25.74 -40.92 -27.51
N TYR A 261 -25.52 -41.34 -26.26
CA TYR A 261 -24.41 -42.21 -25.85
C TYR A 261 -24.89 -43.59 -25.39
N SER A 262 -24.03 -44.60 -25.52
CA SER A 262 -24.33 -45.93 -24.99
C SER A 262 -24.32 -45.92 -23.46
N LYS A 263 -25.10 -46.81 -22.82
CA LYS A 263 -25.08 -46.95 -21.34
C LYS A 263 -23.69 -47.31 -20.81
N GLU A 264 -22.91 -48.04 -21.59
CA GLU A 264 -21.54 -48.41 -21.23
C GLU A 264 -20.62 -47.19 -21.25
N ASP A 265 -20.70 -46.35 -22.29
CA ASP A 265 -19.92 -45.13 -22.38
C ASP A 265 -20.27 -44.13 -21.29
N ILE A 266 -21.57 -44.00 -20.95
CA ILE A 266 -22.02 -43.15 -19.85
C ILE A 266 -21.44 -43.64 -18.51
N ASN A 267 -21.45 -44.95 -18.24
CA ASN A 267 -20.89 -45.49 -17.00
C ASN A 267 -19.38 -45.27 -16.91
N ILE A 268 -18.64 -45.51 -18.01
CA ILE A 268 -17.20 -45.24 -18.08
C ILE A 268 -16.93 -43.75 -17.83
N ALA A 269 -17.67 -42.86 -18.49
CA ALA A 269 -17.52 -41.42 -18.31
C ALA A 269 -17.86 -40.96 -16.88
N LYS A 270 -18.88 -41.56 -16.22
CA LYS A 270 -19.19 -41.28 -14.81
C LYS A 270 -18.04 -41.68 -13.89
N ASP A 271 -17.44 -42.85 -14.07
CA ASP A 271 -16.30 -43.30 -13.26
C ASP A 271 -15.06 -42.44 -13.50
N LEU A 272 -14.80 -42.09 -14.77
CA LEU A 272 -13.74 -41.17 -15.16
C LEU A 272 -13.95 -39.78 -14.55
N TYR A 273 -15.18 -39.26 -14.58
CA TYR A 273 -15.54 -37.99 -13.95
C TYR A 273 -15.26 -38.03 -12.44
N LYS A 274 -15.68 -39.09 -11.74
CA LYS A 274 -15.40 -39.25 -10.30
C LYS A 274 -13.89 -39.34 -10.00
N GLN A 275 -13.10 -39.90 -10.92
CA GLN A 275 -11.65 -39.86 -10.83
C GLN A 275 -11.15 -38.43 -10.96
N ILE A 276 -11.55 -37.69 -12.02
CA ILE A 276 -11.20 -36.29 -12.28
C ILE A 276 -11.50 -35.38 -11.08
N LEU A 277 -12.57 -35.64 -10.34
CA LEU A 277 -12.90 -34.87 -9.12
C LEU A 277 -11.83 -34.96 -8.05
N LYS A 278 -11.17 -36.12 -7.91
CA LYS A 278 -10.19 -36.41 -6.85
C LYS A 278 -8.76 -36.12 -7.28
N SER A 279 -8.45 -36.38 -8.54
CA SER A 279 -7.14 -36.22 -9.15
C SER A 279 -7.29 -36.27 -10.67
N GLY A 280 -6.36 -35.71 -11.44
CA GLY A 280 -6.40 -35.79 -12.90
C GLY A 280 -6.55 -37.24 -13.41
N ALA A 281 -7.20 -37.40 -14.55
CA ALA A 281 -7.39 -38.71 -15.20
C ALA A 281 -6.46 -38.94 -16.39
N GLY A 282 -5.48 -38.06 -16.62
CA GLY A 282 -4.62 -38.10 -17.81
C GLY A 282 -5.34 -37.68 -19.09
N GLU A 283 -4.82 -38.10 -20.25
CA GLU A 283 -5.50 -37.90 -21.53
C GLU A 283 -6.75 -38.78 -21.62
N ILE A 284 -7.90 -38.14 -21.77
CA ILE A 284 -9.19 -38.78 -21.99
C ILE A 284 -9.59 -38.62 -23.45
N SER A 285 -10.23 -39.64 -24.04
CA SER A 285 -10.67 -39.56 -25.43
C SER A 285 -11.70 -38.43 -25.63
N THR A 286 -11.79 -37.91 -26.85
CA THR A 286 -12.75 -36.84 -27.20
C THR A 286 -14.17 -37.20 -26.80
N THR A 287 -14.60 -38.45 -27.05
CA THR A 287 -15.93 -38.94 -26.70
C THR A 287 -16.19 -38.89 -25.19
N TYR A 288 -15.27 -39.38 -24.35
CA TYR A 288 -15.46 -39.33 -22.89
C TYR A 288 -15.34 -37.92 -22.33
N LYS A 289 -14.55 -37.05 -22.99
CA LYS A 289 -14.47 -35.64 -22.65
C LYS A 289 -15.81 -34.94 -22.85
N GLU A 290 -16.46 -35.14 -23.99
CA GLU A 290 -17.79 -34.57 -24.27
C GLU A 290 -18.83 -35.00 -23.22
N ILE A 291 -18.86 -36.30 -22.87
CA ILE A 291 -19.78 -36.81 -21.84
C ILE A 291 -19.45 -36.20 -20.46
N CYS A 292 -18.16 -36.08 -20.11
CA CYS A 292 -17.74 -35.44 -18.85
C CYS A 292 -18.10 -33.95 -18.80
N ASP A 293 -17.99 -33.24 -19.93
CA ASP A 293 -18.37 -31.83 -20.04
C ASP A 293 -19.90 -31.69 -19.86
N GLN A 294 -20.71 -32.57 -20.46
CA GLN A 294 -22.16 -32.61 -20.23
C GLN A 294 -22.53 -32.90 -18.77
N ILE A 295 -21.88 -33.88 -18.14
CA ILE A 295 -22.04 -34.15 -16.69
C ILE A 295 -21.72 -32.90 -15.88
N ASN A 296 -20.68 -32.17 -16.27
CA ASN A 296 -20.27 -30.97 -15.56
C ASN A 296 -21.31 -29.84 -15.66
N GLU A 297 -21.90 -29.63 -16.83
CA GLU A 297 -22.97 -28.65 -17.06
C GLU A 297 -24.21 -28.95 -16.19
N GLU A 298 -24.65 -30.20 -16.14
CA GLU A 298 -25.78 -30.65 -15.32
C GLU A 298 -25.55 -30.47 -13.80
N LEU A 299 -24.29 -30.46 -13.37
CA LEU A 299 -23.93 -30.36 -11.95
C LEU A 299 -23.72 -28.94 -11.45
N VAL A 300 -23.73 -27.91 -12.32
CA VAL A 300 -23.41 -26.53 -11.92
C VAL A 300 -24.27 -26.04 -10.75
N GLU A 301 -25.59 -26.15 -10.87
CA GLU A 301 -26.51 -25.66 -9.83
C GLU A 301 -26.44 -26.50 -8.55
N PHE A 302 -26.27 -27.82 -8.67
CA PHE A 302 -26.08 -28.69 -7.51
C PHE A 302 -24.79 -28.33 -6.74
N ARG A 303 -23.69 -28.05 -7.45
CA ARG A 303 -22.42 -27.63 -6.85
C ARG A 303 -22.55 -26.29 -6.13
N LYS A 304 -23.23 -25.32 -6.74
CA LYS A 304 -23.56 -24.04 -6.11
C LYS A 304 -24.35 -24.27 -4.82
N GLN A 305 -25.39 -25.11 -4.87
CA GLN A 305 -26.21 -25.43 -3.69
C GLN A 305 -25.37 -26.01 -2.54
N ILE A 306 -24.65 -27.11 -2.77
CA ILE A 306 -23.90 -27.79 -1.69
C ILE A 306 -22.74 -26.95 -1.15
N SER A 307 -22.14 -26.09 -1.99
CA SER A 307 -21.08 -25.17 -1.58
C SER A 307 -21.65 -24.07 -0.67
N ASN A 308 -22.80 -23.49 -1.04
CA ASN A 308 -23.51 -22.52 -0.21
C ASN A 308 -23.94 -23.14 1.13
N GLU A 309 -24.58 -24.32 1.12
CA GLU A 309 -24.99 -25.04 2.33
C GLU A 309 -23.82 -25.30 3.30
N MET A 310 -22.64 -25.62 2.77
CA MET A 310 -21.46 -25.84 3.58
C MET A 310 -20.89 -24.52 4.15
N SER A 311 -21.09 -23.40 3.47
CA SER A 311 -20.66 -22.06 3.92
C SER A 311 -21.55 -21.44 5.01
N GLU A 312 -22.76 -21.98 5.22
CA GLU A 312 -23.70 -21.49 6.23
C GLU A 312 -23.17 -21.65 7.66
N LYS A 313 -23.59 -20.76 8.55
CA LYS A 313 -23.15 -20.73 9.96
C LYS A 313 -23.22 -22.09 10.65
N LYS A 314 -24.32 -22.83 10.51
CA LYS A 314 -24.51 -24.13 11.17
C LYS A 314 -23.51 -25.19 10.70
N SER A 315 -23.16 -25.17 9.41
CA SER A 315 -22.14 -26.04 8.84
C SER A 315 -20.74 -25.62 9.30
N GLN A 316 -20.48 -24.31 9.29
CA GLN A 316 -19.21 -23.73 9.75
C GLN A 316 -18.93 -24.02 11.22
N GLU A 317 -19.92 -23.97 12.11
CA GLU A 317 -19.74 -24.30 13.53
C GLU A 317 -19.22 -25.75 13.73
N LYS A 318 -19.67 -26.69 12.90
CA LYS A 318 -19.20 -28.10 12.93
C LYS A 318 -17.79 -28.22 12.38
N LEU A 319 -17.52 -27.59 11.23
CA LEU A 319 -16.22 -27.64 10.58
C LEU A 319 -15.14 -26.99 11.45
N VAL A 320 -15.41 -25.81 12.02
CA VAL A 320 -14.52 -25.11 12.95
C VAL A 320 -14.18 -25.98 14.17
N LYS A 321 -15.16 -26.73 14.70
CA LYS A 321 -14.90 -27.68 15.79
C LYS A 321 -13.95 -28.79 15.34
N GLN A 322 -14.17 -29.38 14.18
CA GLN A 322 -13.31 -30.42 13.61
C GLN A 322 -11.89 -29.90 13.35
N VAL A 323 -11.75 -28.69 12.79
CA VAL A 323 -10.45 -28.04 12.58
C VAL A 323 -9.73 -27.85 13.91
N LYS A 324 -10.40 -27.29 14.93
CA LYS A 324 -9.81 -27.11 16.27
C LYS A 324 -9.34 -28.41 16.90
N GLU A 325 -10.11 -29.49 16.75
CA GLU A 325 -9.73 -30.82 17.24
C GLU A 325 -8.48 -31.34 16.52
N ILE A 326 -8.41 -31.23 15.19
CA ILE A 326 -7.23 -31.66 14.42
C ILE A 326 -6.01 -30.83 14.77
N VAL A 327 -6.11 -29.50 14.79
CA VAL A 327 -5.02 -28.60 15.17
C VAL A 327 -4.49 -28.94 16.57
N ALA A 328 -5.39 -29.07 17.55
CA ALA A 328 -5.00 -29.38 18.92
C ALA A 328 -4.36 -30.76 19.06
N ASN A 329 -4.89 -31.78 18.40
CA ASN A 329 -4.32 -33.13 18.42
C ASN A 329 -2.92 -33.17 17.80
N THR A 330 -2.75 -32.48 16.66
CA THR A 330 -1.46 -32.37 15.98
C THR A 330 -0.41 -31.67 16.85
N LEU A 331 -0.81 -30.60 17.54
CA LEU A 331 0.04 -29.86 18.47
C LEU A 331 0.15 -30.51 19.86
N LYS A 332 -0.52 -31.65 20.09
CA LYS A 332 -0.55 -32.39 21.37
C LYS A 332 -1.04 -31.55 22.55
N VAL A 333 -2.01 -30.67 22.31
CA VAL A 333 -2.68 -29.83 23.31
C VAL A 333 -4.15 -30.21 23.43
N LYS A 334 -4.82 -29.73 24.49
CA LYS A 334 -6.26 -29.98 24.66
C LYS A 334 -7.06 -29.16 23.63
N PRO A 335 -8.10 -29.71 22.99
CA PRO A 335 -8.97 -28.96 22.06
C PRO A 335 -9.66 -27.74 22.66
N THR A 336 -9.76 -27.66 23.99
CA THR A 336 -10.33 -26.51 24.71
C THR A 336 -9.31 -25.40 25.00
N LYS A 337 -8.02 -25.62 24.72
CA LYS A 337 -6.99 -24.59 24.87
C LYS A 337 -7.27 -23.48 23.84
N HIS A 338 -7.27 -22.23 24.30
CA HIS A 338 -7.19 -21.09 23.41
C HIS A 338 -5.76 -20.98 22.88
N LEU A 339 -5.59 -21.03 21.56
CA LEU A 339 -4.30 -20.96 20.90
C LEU A 339 -4.02 -19.52 20.47
N GLU A 340 -2.77 -19.12 20.59
CA GLU A 340 -2.21 -17.94 19.95
C GLU A 340 -1.29 -18.36 18.78
N GLU A 341 -0.88 -17.44 17.90
CA GLU A 341 -0.03 -17.79 16.75
C GLU A 341 1.28 -18.47 17.17
N GLN A 342 1.87 -18.04 18.28
CA GLN A 342 3.07 -18.64 18.85
C GLN A 342 2.89 -20.11 19.29
N ASP A 343 1.66 -20.57 19.52
CA ASP A 343 1.39 -21.99 19.79
C ASP A 343 1.45 -22.84 18.51
N ILE A 344 1.38 -22.23 17.32
CA ILE A 344 1.50 -22.91 16.03
C ILE A 344 2.99 -23.05 15.69
N THR A 345 3.64 -24.02 16.32
CA THR A 345 5.10 -24.23 16.20
C THR A 345 5.54 -24.86 14.88
N ASP A 346 4.64 -25.60 14.20
CA ASP A 346 4.90 -26.24 12.91
C ASP A 346 3.63 -26.20 12.05
N SER A 347 3.51 -25.14 11.24
CA SER A 347 2.36 -24.92 10.37
C SER A 347 2.25 -26.01 9.29
N GLY A 348 3.37 -26.53 8.77
CA GLY A 348 3.38 -27.53 7.71
C GLY A 348 2.71 -28.83 8.15
N VAL A 349 3.01 -29.31 9.35
CA VAL A 349 2.39 -30.54 9.89
C VAL A 349 0.89 -30.33 10.16
N VAL A 350 0.50 -29.17 10.69
CA VAL A 350 -0.91 -28.83 10.92
C VAL A 350 -1.68 -28.75 9.60
N ILE A 351 -1.13 -28.06 8.60
CA ILE A 351 -1.72 -27.92 7.27
C ILE A 351 -1.89 -29.31 6.64
N ASN A 352 -0.87 -30.16 6.66
CA ASN A 352 -0.96 -31.52 6.11
C ASN A 352 -2.05 -32.36 6.79
N ALA A 353 -2.21 -32.25 8.11
CA ALA A 353 -3.27 -32.96 8.84
C ALA A 353 -4.68 -32.46 8.42
N LEU A 354 -4.85 -31.15 8.26
CA LEU A 354 -6.11 -30.56 7.83
C LEU A 354 -6.46 -30.93 6.38
N THR A 355 -5.52 -30.76 5.47
CA THR A 355 -5.73 -31.05 4.04
C THR A 355 -5.96 -32.55 3.80
N SER A 356 -5.28 -33.43 4.55
CA SER A 356 -5.54 -34.88 4.53
C SER A 356 -6.96 -35.23 5.02
N ALA A 357 -7.49 -34.48 5.98
CA ALA A 357 -8.88 -34.61 6.41
C ALA A 357 -9.89 -33.97 5.42
N GLY A 358 -9.40 -33.35 4.34
CA GLY A 358 -10.20 -32.64 3.34
C GLY A 358 -10.59 -31.23 3.76
N LEU A 359 -10.01 -30.68 4.83
CA LEU A 359 -10.37 -29.37 5.38
C LEU A 359 -9.53 -28.26 4.75
N TRP A 360 -10.20 -27.34 4.07
CA TRP A 360 -9.58 -26.21 3.39
C TRP A 360 -10.33 -24.93 3.74
N THR A 361 -9.63 -23.82 3.92
CA THR A 361 -10.29 -22.52 4.03
C THR A 361 -10.94 -22.14 2.70
N ILE A 362 -12.11 -21.53 2.73
CA ILE A 362 -12.73 -20.95 1.53
C ILE A 362 -11.85 -19.77 1.08
N CYS A 363 -11.52 -19.72 -0.21
CA CYS A 363 -10.69 -18.65 -0.75
C CYS A 363 -11.45 -17.36 -1.04
N GLY A 364 -10.68 -16.31 -1.38
CA GLY A 364 -11.22 -15.20 -2.14
C GLY A 364 -11.60 -15.62 -3.55
N GLY A 365 -12.03 -14.68 -4.38
CA GLY A 365 -12.42 -14.96 -5.76
C GLY A 365 -12.03 -13.84 -6.71
N ALA A 366 -12.73 -13.75 -7.84
CA ALA A 366 -12.52 -12.68 -8.81
C ALA A 366 -13.02 -11.32 -8.29
N TRP A 367 -12.42 -10.23 -8.78
CA TRP A 367 -12.83 -8.86 -8.44
C TRP A 367 -14.32 -8.60 -8.71
N CYS A 368 -14.91 -9.23 -9.73
CA CYS A 368 -16.33 -9.11 -10.08
C CYS A 368 -17.22 -10.28 -9.59
N SER A 369 -16.70 -11.18 -8.74
CA SER A 369 -17.47 -12.31 -8.22
C SER A 369 -18.37 -11.93 -7.04
N ALA A 370 -19.45 -12.68 -6.85
CA ALA A 370 -20.37 -12.61 -5.72
C ALA A 370 -20.54 -13.99 -5.06
N GLY A 371 -21.08 -14.02 -3.84
CA GLY A 371 -21.28 -15.26 -3.08
C GLY A 371 -19.97 -15.88 -2.58
N VAL A 372 -19.94 -17.22 -2.55
CA VAL A 372 -18.76 -18.02 -2.19
C VAL A 372 -18.21 -18.78 -3.39
N PRO A 373 -16.88 -19.02 -3.45
CA PRO A 373 -16.29 -19.91 -4.45
C PRO A 373 -16.91 -21.31 -4.43
N VAL A 374 -17.16 -21.88 -5.60
CA VAL A 374 -17.82 -23.17 -5.79
C VAL A 374 -16.78 -24.23 -6.09
N PHE A 375 -16.75 -25.32 -5.31
CA PHE A 375 -15.79 -26.39 -5.54
C PHE A 375 -16.01 -27.03 -6.92
N TYR A 376 -14.95 -27.10 -7.72
CA TYR A 376 -14.98 -27.69 -9.06
C TYR A 376 -14.37 -29.10 -9.06
N LYS A 377 -13.08 -29.20 -8.75
CA LYS A 377 -12.34 -30.46 -8.67
C LYS A 377 -11.03 -30.24 -7.91
N MET A 378 -10.31 -31.31 -7.60
CA MET A 378 -8.91 -31.19 -7.22
C MET A 378 -8.04 -30.88 -8.45
N SER A 379 -6.86 -30.31 -8.21
CA SER A 379 -5.84 -30.13 -9.24
C SER A 379 -5.42 -31.46 -9.87
N GLU A 380 -4.71 -31.40 -11.00
CA GLU A 380 -4.33 -32.62 -11.74
C GLU A 380 -3.53 -33.61 -10.88
N CYS A 381 -2.68 -33.12 -9.97
CA CYS A 381 -1.94 -33.94 -9.01
C CYS A 381 -2.73 -34.30 -7.74
N GLY A 382 -3.97 -33.83 -7.59
CA GLY A 382 -4.78 -34.02 -6.39
C GLY A 382 -4.32 -33.17 -5.19
N GLY A 383 -3.37 -32.24 -5.37
CA GLY A 383 -2.69 -31.55 -4.29
C GLY A 383 -3.45 -30.38 -3.66
N TYR A 384 -4.38 -29.76 -4.41
CA TYR A 384 -5.16 -28.62 -3.92
C TYR A 384 -6.52 -28.51 -4.64
N PRO A 385 -7.55 -27.94 -3.99
CA PRO A 385 -8.85 -27.73 -4.61
C PRO A 385 -8.84 -26.57 -5.60
N ILE A 386 -9.54 -26.74 -6.72
CA ILE A 386 -9.83 -25.72 -7.73
C ILE A 386 -11.29 -25.30 -7.56
N PHE A 387 -11.52 -23.99 -7.62
CA PHE A 387 -12.83 -23.37 -7.48
C PHE A 387 -13.27 -22.69 -8.77
N LYS A 388 -14.58 -22.60 -8.96
CA LYS A 388 -15.22 -21.70 -9.92
C LYS A 388 -15.84 -20.53 -9.19
N HIS A 389 -15.83 -19.38 -9.85
CA HIS A 389 -16.32 -18.11 -9.34
C HIS A 389 -17.43 -17.60 -10.24
N TYR A 390 -18.50 -17.08 -9.64
CA TYR A 390 -19.66 -16.59 -10.36
C TYR A 390 -19.96 -15.14 -9.98
N ASP A 391 -20.49 -14.36 -10.92
CA ASP A 391 -21.03 -13.02 -10.64
C ASP A 391 -22.47 -13.09 -10.10
N VAL A 392 -23.06 -11.91 -9.86
CA VAL A 392 -24.43 -11.76 -9.34
C VAL A 392 -25.50 -12.31 -10.29
N ASP A 393 -25.19 -12.40 -11.58
CA ASP A 393 -26.08 -12.92 -12.62
C ASP A 393 -25.85 -14.42 -12.88
N GLY A 394 -24.92 -15.04 -12.14
CA GLY A 394 -24.60 -16.47 -12.22
C GLY A 394 -23.65 -16.85 -13.36
N LYS A 395 -22.99 -15.87 -14.01
CA LYS A 395 -22.00 -16.10 -15.07
C LYS A 395 -20.66 -16.49 -14.48
N ASP A 396 -19.98 -17.46 -15.12
CA ASP A 396 -18.64 -17.89 -14.75
C ASP A 396 -17.62 -16.77 -15.02
N VAL A 397 -16.94 -16.32 -13.97
CA VAL A 397 -15.90 -15.28 -13.98
C VAL A 397 -14.56 -15.81 -13.45
N THR A 398 -14.39 -17.14 -13.45
CA THR A 398 -13.21 -17.81 -12.87
C THR A 398 -11.90 -17.34 -13.50
N SER A 399 -11.88 -16.97 -14.78
CA SER A 399 -10.69 -16.46 -15.46
C SER A 399 -10.15 -15.13 -14.89
N LEU A 400 -10.94 -14.45 -14.06
CA LEU A 400 -10.59 -13.18 -13.41
C LEU A 400 -10.22 -13.36 -11.92
N ALA A 401 -10.13 -14.60 -11.43
CA ALA A 401 -9.78 -14.88 -10.04
C ALA A 401 -8.27 -14.71 -9.79
N ASN A 402 -7.93 -13.86 -8.83
CA ASN A 402 -6.55 -13.56 -8.42
C ASN A 402 -6.31 -13.73 -6.91
N LEU A 403 -7.34 -14.05 -6.13
CA LEU A 403 -7.27 -14.19 -4.67
C LEU A 403 -7.40 -15.64 -4.18
N ASP A 404 -7.20 -16.61 -5.06
CA ASP A 404 -7.40 -18.02 -4.72
C ASP A 404 -6.48 -18.47 -3.59
N CYS A 405 -5.30 -17.84 -3.38
CA CYS A 405 -4.37 -18.20 -2.30
C CYS A 405 -4.64 -17.49 -0.97
N GLN A 406 -5.63 -16.59 -0.90
CA GLN A 406 -6.04 -15.87 0.31
C GLN A 406 -7.34 -16.43 0.87
N THR A 407 -7.59 -16.19 2.16
CA THR A 407 -8.87 -16.46 2.81
C THR A 407 -9.44 -15.18 3.43
N PRO A 408 -10.64 -14.73 2.99
CA PRO A 408 -11.31 -13.58 3.58
C PRO A 408 -11.76 -13.88 5.01
N TYR A 409 -11.70 -12.87 5.88
CA TYR A 409 -12.30 -12.98 7.21
C TYR A 409 -13.82 -13.19 7.11
N TYR A 410 -14.36 -14.08 7.93
CA TYR A 410 -15.77 -14.48 7.94
C TYR A 410 -16.67 -13.42 8.62
N PHE A 411 -16.72 -12.21 8.06
CA PHE A 411 -17.42 -11.07 8.65
C PHE A 411 -18.95 -11.14 8.55
N VAL A 412 -19.50 -11.91 7.61
CA VAL A 412 -20.95 -11.95 7.32
C VAL A 412 -21.43 -13.37 7.11
N TYR A 413 -22.62 -13.67 7.64
CA TYR A 413 -23.40 -14.85 7.31
C TYR A 413 -24.19 -14.58 6.02
N LEU A 414 -23.70 -15.06 4.87
CA LEU A 414 -24.30 -14.74 3.56
C LEU A 414 -25.71 -15.28 3.41
N GLU A 415 -26.06 -16.35 4.14
CA GLU A 415 -27.39 -16.95 4.13
C GLU A 415 -28.49 -16.03 4.68
N ASN A 416 -28.14 -14.97 5.43
CA ASN A 416 -29.11 -14.04 6.00
C ASN A 416 -28.63 -12.58 6.12
N GLY A 417 -27.43 -12.27 5.62
CA GLY A 417 -26.84 -10.94 5.65
C GLY A 417 -26.40 -10.43 7.02
N LYS A 418 -26.50 -11.22 8.09
CA LYS A 418 -26.13 -10.77 9.44
C LYS A 418 -24.61 -10.74 9.62
N PHE A 419 -24.13 -9.71 10.30
CA PHE A 419 -22.73 -9.58 10.68
C PHE A 419 -22.32 -10.61 11.74
N ASN A 420 -21.18 -11.26 11.51
CA ASN A 420 -20.50 -12.13 12.45
C ASN A 420 -19.68 -11.29 13.44
N LYS A 421 -20.38 -10.71 14.43
CA LYS A 421 -19.77 -9.79 15.42
C LYS A 421 -18.51 -10.35 16.11
N PRO A 422 -18.46 -11.63 16.55
CA PRO A 422 -17.24 -12.17 17.14
C PRO A 422 -15.99 -12.07 16.25
N VAL A 423 -16.13 -12.24 14.93
CA VAL A 423 -15.01 -12.13 13.99
C VAL A 423 -14.64 -10.67 13.74
N ILE A 424 -15.63 -9.78 13.68
CA ILE A 424 -15.39 -8.33 13.58
C ILE A 424 -14.62 -7.82 14.81
N ASP A 425 -15.08 -8.20 16.01
CA ASP A 425 -14.44 -7.80 17.28
C ASP A 425 -13.02 -8.36 17.38
N PHE A 426 -12.79 -9.59 16.91
CA PHE A 426 -11.45 -10.18 16.80
C PHE A 426 -10.55 -9.34 15.88
N TYR A 427 -11.00 -9.03 14.67
CA TYR A 427 -10.22 -8.29 13.68
C TYR A 427 -9.85 -6.88 14.18
N ILE A 428 -10.82 -6.14 14.74
CA ILE A 428 -10.57 -4.81 15.32
C ILE A 428 -9.56 -4.91 16.46
N LYS A 429 -9.76 -5.84 17.40
CA LYS A 429 -8.83 -6.03 18.53
C LYS A 429 -7.43 -6.42 18.07
N HIS A 430 -7.32 -7.28 17.07
CA HIS A 430 -6.05 -7.69 16.49
C HIS A 430 -5.29 -6.49 15.92
N LEU A 431 -5.96 -5.62 15.15
CA LEU A 431 -5.34 -4.41 14.61
C LEU A 431 -5.04 -3.35 15.68
N GLU A 432 -5.84 -3.24 16.75
CA GLU A 432 -5.54 -2.38 17.90
C GLU A 432 -4.30 -2.85 18.67
N GLN A 433 -4.12 -4.17 18.81
CA GLN A 433 -2.93 -4.76 19.40
C GLN A 433 -1.73 -4.53 18.50
N PHE A 434 -1.86 -4.78 17.20
CA PHE A 434 -0.81 -4.54 16.22
C PHE A 434 -0.37 -3.06 16.21
N GLN A 435 -1.31 -2.12 16.25
CA GLN A 435 -1.01 -0.70 16.41
C GLN A 435 -0.27 -0.41 17.72
N ALA A 436 -0.71 -0.99 18.85
CA ALA A 436 -0.07 -0.75 20.15
C ALA A 436 1.34 -1.35 20.24
N GLU A 437 1.59 -2.47 19.55
CA GLU A 437 2.89 -3.15 19.53
C GLU A 437 3.96 -2.37 18.76
N TYR A 438 3.61 -1.75 17.64
CA TYR A 438 4.56 -1.05 16.78
C TYR A 438 4.46 0.48 16.86
N GLY A 439 3.38 1.02 17.42
CA GLY A 439 3.19 2.46 17.58
C GLY A 439 2.82 3.20 16.30
N PHE A 440 2.23 2.52 15.29
CA PHE A 440 1.84 3.16 14.03
C PHE A 440 0.91 4.36 14.23
N ASP A 441 1.10 5.38 13.40
CA ASP A 441 0.33 6.62 13.33
C ASP A 441 -0.87 6.54 12.37
N GLY A 442 -0.97 5.47 11.60
CA GLY A 442 -2.05 5.24 10.66
C GLY A 442 -1.98 3.89 9.97
N PHE A 443 -3.06 3.54 9.29
CA PHE A 443 -3.13 2.36 8.43
C PHE A 443 -3.53 2.73 7.01
N ARG A 444 -2.94 2.02 6.05
CA ARG A 444 -3.51 1.84 4.72
C ARG A 444 -4.21 0.49 4.69
N VAL A 445 -5.46 0.46 4.25
CA VAL A 445 -6.21 -0.80 4.11
C VAL A 445 -6.18 -1.21 2.65
N ASP A 446 -5.54 -2.34 2.38
CA ASP A 446 -5.39 -2.94 1.05
C ASP A 446 -6.67 -3.64 0.59
N HIS A 447 -6.82 -3.78 -0.72
CA HIS A 447 -7.84 -4.57 -1.38
C HIS A 447 -9.29 -4.15 -1.00
N VAL A 448 -9.51 -2.83 -0.95
CA VAL A 448 -10.81 -2.23 -0.64
C VAL A 448 -11.45 -1.51 -1.82
N ASP A 449 -10.96 -1.67 -3.05
CA ASP A 449 -11.45 -0.94 -4.23
C ASP A 449 -12.88 -1.32 -4.66
N HIS A 450 -13.31 -2.52 -4.28
CA HIS A 450 -14.58 -3.15 -4.67
C HIS A 450 -15.47 -3.49 -3.46
N VAL A 451 -15.52 -2.67 -2.41
CA VAL A 451 -16.31 -3.02 -1.19
C VAL A 451 -17.76 -2.53 -1.22
N VAL A 452 -18.09 -1.57 -2.09
CA VAL A 452 -19.41 -0.92 -2.15
C VAL A 452 -20.12 -1.12 -3.50
N ASP A 453 -19.48 -1.80 -4.43
CA ASP A 453 -20.04 -2.06 -5.75
C ASP A 453 -21.16 -3.11 -5.73
N LYS A 454 -21.82 -3.26 -6.89
CA LYS A 454 -22.97 -4.16 -7.09
C LYS A 454 -22.68 -5.63 -6.78
N VAL A 455 -21.40 -6.04 -6.81
CA VAL A 455 -20.99 -7.43 -6.56
C VAL A 455 -20.64 -7.68 -5.09
N SER A 456 -20.71 -6.64 -4.26
CA SER A 456 -20.31 -6.70 -2.85
C SER A 456 -21.48 -6.46 -1.91
N ALA A 457 -22.42 -5.60 -2.28
CA ALA A 457 -23.68 -5.44 -1.57
C ALA A 457 -24.86 -5.23 -2.52
N THR A 458 -26.04 -5.69 -2.11
CA THR A 458 -27.32 -5.40 -2.76
C THR A 458 -28.29 -4.84 -1.73
N ASN A 459 -28.85 -3.65 -1.97
CA ASN A 459 -29.73 -2.95 -1.04
C ASN A 459 -29.14 -2.81 0.39
N GLY A 460 -27.82 -2.61 0.48
CA GLY A 460 -27.09 -2.49 1.76
C GLY A 460 -26.81 -3.82 2.47
N VAL A 461 -27.19 -4.96 1.89
CA VAL A 461 -26.89 -6.30 2.43
C VAL A 461 -25.65 -6.85 1.74
N PRO A 462 -24.59 -7.26 2.47
CA PRO A 462 -23.42 -7.86 1.86
C PRO A 462 -23.75 -9.20 1.18
N ILE A 463 -23.26 -9.39 -0.03
CA ILE A 463 -23.52 -10.59 -0.86
C ILE A 463 -22.25 -11.34 -1.27
N SER A 464 -21.07 -10.88 -0.85
CA SER A 464 -19.79 -11.52 -1.17
C SER A 464 -18.92 -11.72 0.07
N TYR A 465 -17.80 -12.43 -0.13
CA TYR A 465 -16.80 -12.65 0.91
C TYR A 465 -15.98 -11.40 1.28
N ARG A 466 -16.12 -10.28 0.55
CA ARG A 466 -15.32 -9.06 0.76
C ARG A 466 -15.63 -8.40 2.10
N ALA A 467 -14.69 -7.58 2.56
CA ALA A 467 -14.87 -6.76 3.74
C ALA A 467 -16.08 -5.83 3.57
N PRO A 468 -17.13 -5.93 4.41
CA PRO A 468 -18.25 -5.00 4.32
C PRO A 468 -17.84 -3.61 4.74
N SER A 469 -18.41 -2.58 4.11
CA SER A 469 -18.19 -1.17 4.49
C SER A 469 -18.42 -0.91 5.99
N HIS A 470 -19.44 -1.55 6.57
CA HIS A 470 -19.72 -1.52 8.01
C HIS A 470 -18.49 -1.90 8.85
N VAL A 471 -17.74 -2.93 8.46
CA VAL A 471 -16.58 -3.43 9.23
C VAL A 471 -15.43 -2.43 9.17
N LEU A 472 -15.16 -1.86 7.99
CA LEU A 472 -14.12 -0.84 7.79
C LEU A 472 -14.45 0.45 8.55
N GLY A 473 -15.71 0.88 8.53
CA GLY A 473 -16.19 2.01 9.33
C GLY A 473 -16.04 1.79 10.83
N GLU A 474 -16.35 0.59 11.34
CA GLU A 474 -16.16 0.28 12.76
C GLU A 474 -14.69 0.25 13.15
N LEU A 475 -13.81 -0.33 12.33
CA LEU A 475 -12.36 -0.29 12.56
C LEU A 475 -11.87 1.16 12.69
N ASN A 476 -12.17 2.00 11.70
CA ASN A 476 -11.70 3.38 11.67
C ASN A 476 -12.23 4.20 12.85
N LYS A 477 -13.47 3.98 13.30
CA LYS A 477 -14.02 4.59 14.52
C LYS A 477 -13.26 4.17 15.77
N HIS A 478 -13.00 2.87 15.94
CA HIS A 478 -12.30 2.36 17.13
C HIS A 478 -10.87 2.92 17.21
N MET A 479 -10.13 2.88 16.10
CA MET A 479 -8.77 3.42 16.04
C MET A 479 -8.75 4.92 16.38
N LYS A 480 -9.63 5.72 15.77
CA LYS A 480 -9.70 7.17 16.00
C LYS A 480 -10.22 7.54 17.38
N ALA A 481 -11.10 6.75 17.99
CA ALA A 481 -11.56 6.98 19.36
C ALA A 481 -10.41 6.84 20.37
N LYS A 482 -9.49 5.90 20.12
CA LYS A 482 -8.30 5.68 20.96
C LYS A 482 -7.18 6.67 20.63
N ILE A 483 -6.96 6.96 19.36
CA ILE A 483 -5.90 7.82 18.85
C ILE A 483 -6.52 8.81 17.87
N PRO A 484 -6.92 10.01 18.33
CA PRO A 484 -7.68 10.95 17.49
C PRO A 484 -6.98 11.34 16.19
N TYR A 485 -5.64 11.40 16.17
CA TYR A 485 -4.85 11.74 15.00
C TYR A 485 -4.57 10.56 14.04
N PHE A 486 -5.06 9.35 14.34
CA PHE A 486 -4.78 8.16 13.56
C PHE A 486 -5.32 8.30 12.13
N ALA A 487 -4.44 8.25 11.15
CA ALA A 487 -4.79 8.41 9.75
C ALA A 487 -5.16 7.07 9.10
N THR A 488 -6.16 7.09 8.25
CA THR A 488 -6.63 5.89 7.54
C THR A 488 -6.70 6.16 6.05
N LEU A 489 -6.12 5.25 5.28
CA LEU A 489 -5.97 5.38 3.84
C LEU A 489 -6.61 4.17 3.14
N ALA A 490 -7.53 4.41 2.22
CA ALA A 490 -8.18 3.33 1.47
C ALA A 490 -7.47 3.12 0.14
N GLU A 491 -7.11 1.87 -0.18
CA GLU A 491 -6.83 1.48 -1.56
C GLU A 491 -8.12 1.50 -2.38
N TYR A 492 -8.49 2.70 -2.85
CA TYR A 492 -9.64 2.94 -3.70
C TYR A 492 -9.22 3.77 -4.91
N MET A 493 -9.37 3.18 -6.10
CA MET A 493 -8.98 3.70 -7.41
C MET A 493 -10.07 4.57 -8.05
N LEU A 494 -11.00 5.11 -7.24
CA LEU A 494 -11.96 6.16 -7.60
C LEU A 494 -12.97 5.88 -8.73
N TRP A 495 -13.09 4.65 -9.24
CA TRP A 495 -13.97 4.26 -10.37
C TRP A 495 -15.31 5.01 -10.47
N ASP A 496 -16.34 4.52 -9.77
CA ASP A 496 -17.67 5.15 -9.73
C ASP A 496 -17.74 6.35 -8.76
N LYS A 497 -16.59 6.82 -8.25
CA LYS A 497 -16.48 8.02 -7.40
C LYS A 497 -17.33 7.94 -6.11
N TYR A 498 -17.29 6.81 -5.42
CA TYR A 498 -17.96 6.54 -4.14
C TYR A 498 -17.34 7.31 -2.95
N TYR A 499 -17.10 8.63 -3.10
CA TYR A 499 -16.48 9.46 -2.07
C TYR A 499 -17.23 9.39 -0.75
N LYS A 500 -18.57 9.43 -0.77
CA LYS A 500 -19.41 9.37 0.42
C LYS A 500 -19.19 8.07 1.19
N GLU A 501 -19.22 6.95 0.50
CA GLU A 501 -19.14 5.63 1.11
C GLU A 501 -17.78 5.44 1.80
N TYR A 502 -16.68 5.78 1.14
CA TYR A 502 -15.35 5.66 1.75
C TYR A 502 -15.09 6.70 2.83
N HIS A 503 -15.55 7.93 2.64
CA HIS A 503 -15.27 9.01 3.59
C HIS A 503 -16.27 9.04 4.75
N GLU A 504 -17.57 9.20 4.51
CA GLU A 504 -18.57 9.40 5.56
C GLU A 504 -18.98 8.08 6.23
N ASP A 505 -19.18 7.01 5.44
CA ASP A 505 -19.69 5.74 5.98
C ASP A 505 -18.54 4.88 6.56
N MET A 506 -17.39 4.86 5.88
CA MET A 506 -16.21 4.09 6.32
C MET A 506 -15.16 4.92 7.07
N HIS A 507 -15.30 6.24 7.15
CA HIS A 507 -14.39 7.13 7.89
C HIS A 507 -12.93 7.11 7.41
N PHE A 508 -12.66 6.86 6.14
CA PHE A 508 -11.31 7.03 5.59
C PHE A 508 -10.94 8.51 5.44
N ASP A 509 -9.67 8.83 5.66
CA ASP A 509 -9.16 10.20 5.62
C ASP A 509 -8.57 10.54 4.25
N VAL A 510 -7.96 9.53 3.62
CA VAL A 510 -7.27 9.65 2.34
C VAL A 510 -7.63 8.46 1.44
N LEU A 511 -7.87 8.72 0.16
CA LEU A 511 -8.14 7.70 -0.86
C LEU A 511 -6.94 7.58 -1.80
N TRP A 512 -6.68 6.39 -2.33
CA TRP A 512 -5.51 6.08 -3.15
C TRP A 512 -5.47 6.80 -4.50
N GLY A 513 -6.62 6.98 -5.15
CA GLY A 513 -6.68 7.64 -6.45
C GLY A 513 -6.38 6.70 -7.62
N ASN A 514 -6.55 7.20 -8.84
CA ASN A 514 -6.37 6.46 -10.09
C ASN A 514 -5.13 6.91 -10.90
N ASP A 515 -4.17 7.58 -10.27
CA ASP A 515 -3.02 8.18 -10.97
C ASP A 515 -2.11 7.16 -11.67
N ILE A 516 -2.08 5.90 -11.19
CA ILE A 516 -1.32 4.80 -11.82
C ILE A 516 -2.10 4.20 -13.00
N PRO A 517 -3.33 3.68 -12.83
CA PRO A 517 -4.08 3.12 -13.96
C PRO A 517 -4.37 4.16 -15.06
N CYS A 518 -4.57 5.43 -14.71
CA CYS A 518 -4.89 6.51 -15.65
C CYS A 518 -3.69 7.40 -15.99
N GLN A 519 -2.44 6.98 -15.77
CA GLN A 519 -1.26 7.85 -15.91
C GLN A 519 -1.23 8.68 -17.20
N SER A 520 -1.50 8.04 -18.34
CA SER A 520 -1.47 8.66 -19.67
C SER A 520 -2.61 9.65 -19.92
N GLU A 521 -3.64 9.64 -19.07
CA GLU A 521 -4.79 10.54 -19.13
C GLU A 521 -4.68 11.69 -18.11
N LYS A 522 -3.72 11.62 -17.17
CA LYS A 522 -3.49 12.63 -16.13
C LYS A 522 -2.71 13.83 -16.66
N THR A 523 -3.32 14.60 -17.56
CA THR A 523 -2.81 15.92 -17.97
C THR A 523 -2.90 16.92 -16.81
N PRO A 524 -2.17 18.06 -16.85
CA PRO A 524 -2.35 19.13 -15.87
C PRO A 524 -3.80 19.58 -15.72
N GLU A 525 -4.54 19.73 -16.82
CA GLU A 525 -5.97 20.06 -16.80
C GLU A 525 -6.80 18.99 -16.08
N THR A 526 -6.62 17.71 -16.42
CA THR A 526 -7.31 16.59 -15.74
C THR A 526 -7.05 16.61 -14.23
N ILE A 527 -5.83 16.90 -13.79
CA ILE A 527 -5.50 17.00 -12.36
C ILE A 527 -6.22 18.18 -11.70
N THR A 528 -6.34 19.32 -12.39
CA THR A 528 -7.13 20.46 -11.87
C THR A 528 -8.63 20.16 -11.83
N GLU A 529 -9.15 19.39 -12.78
CA GLU A 529 -10.53 18.90 -12.77
C GLU A 529 -10.78 17.95 -11.60
N ASP A 530 -9.87 17.00 -11.35
CA ASP A 530 -9.92 16.12 -10.17
C ASP A 530 -9.95 16.95 -8.87
N ASN A 531 -9.14 18.01 -8.80
CA ASN A 531 -9.10 18.90 -7.63
C ASN A 531 -10.43 19.67 -7.47
N GLN A 532 -11.04 20.11 -8.58
CA GLN A 532 -12.35 20.77 -8.55
C GLN A 532 -13.45 19.82 -8.13
N GLU A 533 -13.42 18.57 -8.59
CA GLU A 533 -14.37 17.53 -8.19
C GLU A 533 -14.27 17.24 -6.69
N LEU A 534 -13.05 17.04 -6.19
CA LEU A 534 -12.80 16.83 -4.77
C LEU A 534 -13.25 18.05 -3.94
N THR A 535 -13.02 19.26 -4.44
CA THR A 535 -13.50 20.51 -3.84
C THR A 535 -15.02 20.54 -3.77
N ASN A 536 -15.72 20.21 -4.86
CA ASN A 536 -17.18 20.19 -4.91
C ASN A 536 -17.76 19.22 -3.88
N TYR A 537 -17.17 18.03 -3.75
CA TYR A 537 -17.55 17.07 -2.72
C TYR A 537 -17.34 17.64 -1.31
N ASN A 538 -16.12 18.12 -1.01
CA ASN A 538 -15.76 18.58 0.33
C ASN A 538 -16.50 19.85 0.78
N VAL A 539 -16.82 20.76 -0.14
CA VAL A 539 -17.65 21.95 0.15
C VAL A 539 -19.10 21.56 0.45
N GLY A 540 -19.59 20.47 -0.15
CA GLY A 540 -20.93 19.94 0.11
C GLY A 540 -21.09 19.31 1.50
N LEU A 541 -19.99 19.02 2.20
CA LEU A 541 -20.03 18.37 3.51
C LEU A 541 -20.53 19.33 4.60
N LYS A 542 -21.44 18.83 5.44
CA LYS A 542 -21.88 19.52 6.66
C LYS A 542 -20.79 19.54 7.73
N SER A 543 -19.97 18.50 7.76
CA SER A 543 -18.84 18.40 8.67
C SER A 543 -17.62 19.10 8.05
N LYS A 544 -16.73 19.65 8.90
CA LYS A 544 -15.44 20.19 8.45
C LYS A 544 -14.35 19.10 8.36
N ASN A 545 -14.76 17.84 8.29
CA ASN A 545 -13.85 16.72 8.06
C ASN A 545 -13.80 16.49 6.55
N TYR A 546 -12.69 16.86 5.90
CA TYR A 546 -12.55 16.75 4.45
C TYR A 546 -11.78 15.48 4.09
N VAL A 547 -12.16 14.83 3.00
CA VAL A 547 -11.39 13.72 2.43
C VAL A 547 -10.30 14.26 1.51
N SER A 548 -9.18 13.55 1.43
CA SER A 548 -8.11 13.81 0.46
C SER A 548 -7.97 12.63 -0.50
N VAL A 549 -7.43 12.89 -1.69
CA VAL A 549 -7.01 11.84 -2.64
C VAL A 549 -5.50 11.95 -2.83
N LEU A 550 -4.75 10.84 -2.79
CA LEU A 550 -3.31 10.86 -3.05
C LEU A 550 -3.01 11.40 -4.45
N LYS A 551 -1.85 12.03 -4.60
CA LYS A 551 -1.16 12.14 -5.89
C LYS A 551 -0.12 11.03 -5.94
N THR A 552 -0.39 9.94 -6.64
CA THR A 552 0.47 8.75 -6.61
C THR A 552 1.51 8.80 -7.73
N TYR A 553 2.75 9.21 -7.37
CA TYR A 553 3.88 9.22 -8.28
C TYR A 553 4.23 7.81 -8.74
N ASN A 554 4.30 6.87 -7.79
CA ASN A 554 4.46 5.44 -8.03
C ASN A 554 3.89 4.65 -6.85
N ASN A 555 3.67 3.35 -7.05
CA ASN A 555 3.33 2.39 -6.01
C ASN A 555 3.83 0.98 -6.41
N GLN A 556 3.62 -0.04 -5.56
CA GLN A 556 4.03 -1.42 -5.88
C GLN A 556 3.33 -1.99 -7.12
N ASP A 557 2.16 -1.47 -7.50
CA ASP A 557 1.36 -2.01 -8.59
C ASP A 557 1.74 -1.47 -9.96
N GLY A 558 2.47 -0.35 -10.02
CA GLY A 558 2.88 0.30 -11.26
C GLY A 558 3.72 -0.59 -12.19
N GLU A 559 4.32 -1.66 -11.67
CA GLU A 559 5.10 -2.64 -12.40
C GLU A 559 4.27 -3.81 -12.96
N PHE A 560 3.04 -4.03 -12.46
CA PHE A 560 2.21 -5.16 -12.92
C PHE A 560 1.89 -5.03 -14.41
N PRO A 561 1.89 -6.16 -15.17
CA PRO A 561 1.62 -6.13 -16.61
C PRO A 561 0.31 -5.47 -17.02
N VAL A 562 -0.72 -5.54 -16.16
CA VAL A 562 -2.03 -4.93 -16.42
C VAL A 562 -1.99 -3.39 -16.41
N PHE A 563 -1.04 -2.80 -15.70
CA PHE A 563 -0.84 -1.35 -15.65
C PHE A 563 0.40 -0.95 -16.44
N ASP A 564 1.57 -1.45 -16.05
CA ASP A 564 2.86 -1.17 -16.69
C ASP A 564 3.11 0.35 -16.82
N ARG A 565 2.78 1.09 -15.75
CA ARG A 565 2.80 2.57 -15.66
C ARG A 565 3.83 3.13 -14.67
N TYR A 566 4.85 2.37 -14.29
CA TYR A 566 5.98 2.84 -13.46
C TYR A 566 6.69 4.08 -14.08
N PRO A 567 7.16 5.06 -13.29
CA PRO A 567 7.62 6.37 -13.81
C PRO A 567 8.75 6.34 -14.83
N THR A 568 9.67 5.37 -14.77
CA THR A 568 10.84 5.36 -15.66
C THR A 568 10.47 5.09 -17.13
N GLN A 569 9.28 4.56 -17.41
CA GLN A 569 8.73 4.48 -18.77
C GLN A 569 8.52 5.86 -19.42
N LEU A 570 8.43 6.93 -18.61
CA LEU A 570 8.27 8.30 -19.09
C LEU A 570 9.58 8.93 -19.62
N GLY A 571 10.72 8.24 -19.45
CA GLY A 571 12.05 8.84 -19.55
C GLY A 571 12.36 9.78 -18.37
N GLU A 572 13.64 10.16 -18.21
CA GLU A 572 14.08 10.94 -17.04
C GLU A 572 13.33 12.28 -16.90
N ASN A 573 13.19 13.03 -18.00
CA ASN A 573 12.46 14.30 -17.97
C ASN A 573 10.97 14.10 -17.67
N GLY A 574 10.34 13.06 -18.23
CA GLY A 574 8.93 12.76 -17.97
C GLY A 574 8.67 12.34 -16.53
N ALA A 575 9.55 11.55 -15.94
CA ALA A 575 9.52 11.22 -14.52
C ALA A 575 9.66 12.47 -13.63
N ILE A 576 10.65 13.34 -13.89
CA ILE A 576 10.77 14.60 -13.14
C ILE A 576 9.53 15.49 -13.34
N PHE A 577 8.97 15.57 -14.55
CA PHE A 577 7.78 16.37 -14.79
C PHE A 577 6.54 15.80 -14.10
N LYS A 578 6.38 14.47 -14.01
CA LYS A 578 5.32 13.85 -13.19
C LYS A 578 5.46 14.25 -11.72
N TRP A 579 6.67 14.19 -11.17
CA TRP A 579 6.95 14.65 -9.80
C TRP A 579 6.64 16.14 -9.63
N PHE A 580 7.11 16.97 -10.56
CA PHE A 580 6.92 18.42 -10.55
C PHE A 580 5.44 18.80 -10.63
N LYS A 581 4.67 18.26 -11.58
CA LYS A 581 3.25 18.63 -11.73
C LYS A 581 2.43 18.24 -10.50
N TYR A 582 2.72 17.11 -9.85
CA TYR A 582 2.05 16.75 -8.59
C TYR A 582 2.36 17.72 -7.44
N LYS A 583 3.57 18.29 -7.43
CA LYS A 583 3.97 19.29 -6.44
C LYS A 583 3.42 20.68 -6.70
N PHE A 584 3.22 21.07 -7.96
CA PHE A 584 2.87 22.44 -8.37
C PHE A 584 1.44 22.58 -8.90
N LEU A 585 0.64 21.51 -8.97
CA LEU A 585 -0.81 21.56 -9.22
C LEU A 585 -1.57 21.45 -7.88
N SER A 586 -1.41 22.46 -7.04
CA SER A 586 -2.04 22.52 -5.71
C SER A 586 -3.56 22.60 -5.83
N GLY A 587 -4.29 21.76 -5.09
CA GLY A 587 -5.76 21.70 -5.21
C GLY A 587 -6.53 22.72 -4.38
N GLY A 588 -5.85 23.59 -3.61
CA GLY A 588 -6.52 24.57 -2.76
C GLY A 588 -7.08 23.99 -1.47
N LYS A 589 -7.73 24.85 -0.68
CA LYS A 589 -8.17 24.55 0.70
C LYS A 589 -8.98 23.26 0.85
N PHE A 590 -9.84 22.95 -0.13
CA PHE A 590 -10.78 21.84 -0.09
C PHE A 590 -10.35 20.63 -0.92
N ALA A 591 -9.18 20.68 -1.57
CA ALA A 591 -8.62 19.57 -2.31
C ALA A 591 -7.09 19.52 -2.15
N ASN A 592 -6.59 19.74 -0.93
CA ASN A 592 -5.18 19.51 -0.62
C ASN A 592 -4.87 18.02 -0.73
N ARG A 593 -3.76 17.68 -1.39
CA ARG A 593 -3.38 16.28 -1.66
C ARG A 593 -1.91 16.02 -1.34
N PRO A 594 -1.59 15.01 -0.50
CA PRO A 594 -0.20 14.58 -0.31
C PRO A 594 0.29 13.76 -1.51
N VAL A 595 1.61 13.62 -1.65
CA VAL A 595 2.23 12.88 -2.75
C VAL A 595 2.86 11.58 -2.23
N LEU A 596 2.54 10.45 -2.88
CA LEU A 596 3.12 9.13 -2.59
C LEU A 596 4.16 8.75 -3.64
N TYR A 597 5.32 8.26 -3.21
CA TYR A 597 6.37 7.67 -4.06
C TYR A 597 7.01 6.45 -3.39
N VAL A 598 7.74 5.64 -4.14
CA VAL A 598 8.37 4.40 -3.68
C VAL A 598 9.88 4.58 -3.53
N ASP A 599 10.49 3.85 -2.61
CA ASP A 599 11.95 3.75 -2.55
C ASP A 599 12.58 3.38 -3.90
N GLY A 600 13.60 4.13 -4.31
CA GLY A 600 14.29 3.95 -5.59
C GLY A 600 13.80 4.93 -6.67
N ASP A 601 12.59 5.46 -6.57
CA ASP A 601 12.05 6.47 -7.50
C ASP A 601 12.95 7.71 -7.56
N GLU A 602 13.46 8.17 -6.43
CA GLU A 602 14.31 9.36 -6.33
C GLU A 602 15.68 9.17 -7.01
N SER A 603 16.01 7.94 -7.39
CA SER A 603 17.24 7.58 -8.11
C SER A 603 16.96 7.09 -9.53
N PHE A 604 15.73 7.24 -10.00
CA PHE A 604 15.26 6.75 -11.29
C PHE A 604 15.45 5.24 -11.44
N THR A 605 15.28 4.48 -10.35
CA THR A 605 15.34 3.00 -10.37
C THR A 605 14.16 2.44 -11.17
N GLN A 606 14.41 1.39 -11.95
CA GLN A 606 13.42 0.77 -12.84
C GLN A 606 12.55 -0.27 -12.09
N LYS A 607 12.12 -1.33 -12.78
CA LYS A 607 11.23 -2.39 -12.28
C LYS A 607 11.92 -3.31 -11.27
N GLU A 608 11.96 -2.90 -10.01
CA GLU A 608 12.55 -3.70 -8.94
C GLU A 608 11.62 -3.83 -7.73
N VAL A 609 10.56 -3.03 -7.63
CA VAL A 609 9.69 -3.01 -6.44
C VAL A 609 9.02 -4.36 -6.28
N GLU A 610 8.30 -4.85 -7.29
CA GLU A 610 7.54 -6.12 -7.18
C GLU A 610 8.47 -7.29 -6.82
N LYS A 611 9.58 -7.43 -7.57
CA LYS A 611 10.58 -8.48 -7.34
C LYS A 611 11.11 -8.46 -5.91
N THR A 612 11.42 -7.28 -5.41
CA THR A 612 12.05 -7.10 -4.11
C THR A 612 11.08 -7.39 -2.98
N VAL A 613 9.83 -6.92 -3.11
CA VAL A 613 8.78 -7.20 -2.14
C VAL A 613 8.46 -8.69 -2.10
N GLY A 614 8.33 -9.31 -3.27
CA GLY A 614 7.99 -10.72 -3.38
C GLY A 614 9.05 -11.64 -2.79
N ASN A 615 10.32 -11.45 -3.17
CA ASN A 615 11.39 -12.39 -2.82
C ASN A 615 12.10 -12.10 -1.49
N GLU A 616 11.71 -11.04 -0.77
CA GLU A 616 12.39 -10.57 0.45
C GLU A 616 13.90 -10.35 0.25
N ILE A 617 14.28 -9.69 -0.84
CA ILE A 617 15.68 -9.39 -1.18
C ILE A 617 15.97 -7.90 -1.11
N SER A 618 17.22 -7.50 -1.32
CA SER A 618 17.58 -6.09 -1.52
C SER A 618 17.29 -5.58 -2.92
N MET A 619 16.84 -4.33 -3.02
CA MET A 619 16.55 -3.66 -4.28
C MET A 619 17.84 -3.23 -5.00
N LYS A 620 17.93 -3.52 -6.30
CA LYS A 620 18.96 -2.94 -7.17
C LYS A 620 18.57 -1.51 -7.51
N ARG A 621 19.45 -0.55 -7.23
CA ARG A 621 19.16 0.88 -7.42
C ARG A 621 20.05 1.49 -8.47
N ASN A 622 19.48 2.42 -9.24
CA ASN A 622 20.25 3.18 -10.21
C ASN A 622 21.16 4.22 -9.51
N LYS A 623 22.35 4.42 -10.08
CA LYS A 623 23.32 5.40 -9.61
C LYS A 623 23.20 6.71 -10.40
N ASN A 624 22.05 7.38 -10.29
CA ASN A 624 21.75 8.62 -11.01
C ASN A 624 21.63 9.82 -10.05
N TYR A 625 22.78 10.40 -9.68
CA TYR A 625 22.83 11.53 -8.74
C TYR A 625 22.30 12.83 -9.33
N HIS A 626 22.42 13.03 -10.65
CA HIS A 626 21.87 14.21 -11.30
C HIS A 626 20.33 14.21 -11.26
N PHE A 627 19.71 13.06 -11.56
CA PHE A 627 18.27 12.88 -11.40
C PHE A 627 17.85 13.12 -9.94
N PHE A 628 18.56 12.51 -8.98
CA PHE A 628 18.27 12.70 -7.56
C PHE A 628 18.30 14.18 -7.15
N ASN A 629 19.34 14.93 -7.53
CA ASN A 629 19.44 16.37 -7.20
C ASN A 629 18.23 17.14 -7.74
N ARG A 630 17.78 16.82 -8.96
CA ARG A 630 16.60 17.46 -9.55
C ARG A 630 15.30 17.05 -8.86
N PHE A 631 15.13 15.76 -8.53
CA PHE A 631 13.96 15.24 -7.81
C PHE A 631 13.83 15.87 -6.42
N ASP A 632 14.93 15.89 -5.67
CA ASP A 632 15.02 16.46 -4.32
C ASP A 632 14.79 17.98 -4.32
N SER A 633 15.43 18.70 -5.24
CA SER A 633 15.31 20.16 -5.33
C SER A 633 13.90 20.62 -5.71
N VAL A 634 13.18 19.89 -6.58
CA VAL A 634 11.75 20.16 -6.85
C VAL A 634 10.93 20.10 -5.55
N ASN A 635 11.18 19.11 -4.70
CA ASN A 635 10.45 18.96 -3.44
C ASN A 635 10.74 20.10 -2.47
N ARG A 636 12.03 20.45 -2.30
CA ARG A 636 12.45 21.56 -1.44
C ARG A 636 11.89 22.89 -1.94
N LEU A 637 11.93 23.13 -3.26
CA LEU A 637 11.39 24.33 -3.88
C LEU A 637 9.89 24.46 -3.63
N ALA A 638 9.12 23.39 -3.86
CA ALA A 638 7.67 23.39 -3.61
C ALA A 638 7.33 23.76 -2.16
N LYS A 639 8.04 23.17 -1.18
CA LYS A 639 7.86 23.46 0.25
C LYS A 639 8.27 24.88 0.64
N SER A 640 9.13 25.55 -0.13
CA SER A 640 9.54 26.93 0.13
C SER A 640 8.40 27.93 -0.15
N PHE A 641 7.53 27.63 -1.12
CA PHE A 641 6.47 28.53 -1.55
C PHE A 641 5.16 28.33 -0.80
N GLU A 642 4.68 29.40 -0.16
CA GLU A 642 3.37 29.39 0.52
C GLU A 642 2.22 29.25 -0.48
N VAL A 643 2.33 29.86 -1.66
CA VAL A 643 1.35 29.70 -2.75
C VAL A 643 1.24 28.25 -3.23
N VAL A 644 2.31 27.45 -3.14
CA VAL A 644 2.25 26.03 -3.51
C VAL A 644 1.65 25.21 -2.38
N THR A 645 2.09 25.40 -1.13
CA THR A 645 1.62 24.55 -0.02
C THR A 645 0.23 24.90 0.50
N GLU A 646 -0.28 26.10 0.20
CA GLU A 646 -1.56 26.59 0.75
C GLU A 646 -2.44 27.32 -0.29
N GLY A 647 -2.00 27.41 -1.54
CA GLY A 647 -2.74 28.03 -2.63
C GLY A 647 -3.41 27.02 -3.56
N GLU A 648 -3.85 27.52 -4.71
CA GLU A 648 -4.63 26.79 -5.70
C GLU A 648 -4.05 27.04 -7.10
N ALA A 649 -3.92 25.97 -7.88
CA ALA A 649 -3.49 26.00 -9.26
C ALA A 649 -4.69 26.11 -10.21
N GLN A 650 -4.59 26.98 -11.21
CA GLN A 650 -5.60 27.22 -12.23
C GLN A 650 -4.96 27.22 -13.61
N ILE A 651 -5.46 26.37 -14.51
CA ILE A 651 -5.01 26.33 -15.90
C ILE A 651 -5.39 27.65 -16.58
N ILE A 652 -4.41 28.28 -17.24
CA ILE A 652 -4.64 29.44 -18.11
C ILE A 652 -4.94 28.94 -19.52
N LEU A 653 -4.14 27.97 -19.99
CA LEU A 653 -4.25 27.36 -21.30
C LEU A 653 -3.60 25.97 -21.27
N GLN A 654 -4.21 25.01 -21.97
CA GLN A 654 -3.61 23.73 -22.33
C GLN A 654 -3.95 23.46 -23.82
N GLU A 655 -2.97 23.00 -24.59
CA GLU A 655 -3.11 22.72 -26.03
C GLU A 655 -2.69 21.29 -26.36
N ASP A 656 -3.36 20.67 -27.34
CA ASP A 656 -3.13 19.26 -27.72
C ASP A 656 -1.70 18.96 -28.21
N ASP A 657 -0.94 19.98 -28.63
CA ASP A 657 0.44 19.82 -29.04
C ASP A 657 1.40 19.56 -27.86
N GLY A 658 0.95 19.82 -26.63
CA GLY A 658 1.73 19.62 -25.41
C GLY A 658 1.97 20.92 -24.63
N PHE A 659 1.66 22.10 -25.18
CA PHE A 659 1.84 23.35 -24.43
C PHE A 659 0.82 23.49 -23.30
N VAL A 660 1.30 23.92 -22.12
CA VAL A 660 0.43 24.24 -20.98
C VAL A 660 1.00 25.38 -20.17
N ALA A 661 0.12 26.22 -19.64
CA ALA A 661 0.44 27.24 -18.66
C ALA A 661 -0.60 27.27 -17.54
N TRP A 662 -0.14 27.37 -16.29
CA TRP A 662 -1.03 27.49 -15.13
C TRP A 662 -0.49 28.49 -14.11
N LEU A 663 -1.41 29.10 -13.38
CA LEU A 663 -1.12 30.04 -12.32
C LEU A 663 -1.38 29.38 -10.96
N ILE A 664 -0.49 29.58 -10.00
CA ILE A 664 -0.69 29.18 -8.61
C ILE A 664 -0.84 30.44 -7.77
N THR A 665 -1.98 30.60 -7.13
CA THR A 665 -2.30 31.79 -6.33
C THR A 665 -2.77 31.43 -4.94
N LYS A 666 -2.65 32.39 -4.02
CA LYS A 666 -3.29 32.34 -2.71
C LYS A 666 -3.95 33.70 -2.49
N GLU A 667 -5.24 33.72 -2.19
CA GLU A 667 -6.06 34.95 -2.09
C GLU A 667 -5.43 36.03 -1.18
N THR A 668 -4.75 35.62 -0.11
CA THR A 668 -4.11 36.52 0.85
C THR A 668 -2.75 37.06 0.43
N LEU A 669 -2.19 36.60 -0.70
CA LEU A 669 -0.86 36.98 -1.18
C LEU A 669 -0.95 37.77 -2.48
N LYS A 670 -0.05 38.74 -2.64
CA LYS A 670 0.14 39.49 -3.89
C LYS A 670 1.06 38.80 -4.89
N ASN A 671 1.75 37.76 -4.43
CA ASN A 671 2.69 36.99 -5.26
C ASN A 671 1.99 35.74 -5.77
N ALA A 672 2.36 35.31 -6.97
CA ALA A 672 1.89 34.09 -7.60
C ALA A 672 3.06 33.36 -8.28
N LEU A 673 2.83 32.12 -8.68
CA LEU A 673 3.72 31.41 -9.58
C LEU A 673 3.03 31.18 -10.92
N LEU A 674 3.71 31.49 -12.01
CA LEU A 674 3.33 31.04 -13.35
C LEU A 674 4.23 29.90 -13.74
N ILE A 675 3.61 28.79 -14.13
CA ILE A 675 4.31 27.64 -14.67
C ILE A 675 3.99 27.51 -16.14
N VAL A 676 5.01 27.25 -16.95
CA VAL A 676 4.86 26.95 -18.38
C VAL A 676 5.59 25.65 -18.67
N ALA A 677 4.97 24.73 -19.39
CA ALA A 677 5.57 23.43 -19.69
C ALA A 677 5.15 22.86 -21.04
N ASN A 678 5.94 21.88 -21.50
CA ASN A 678 5.47 20.86 -22.43
C ASN A 678 5.05 19.64 -21.60
N TYR A 679 3.75 19.33 -21.51
CA TYR A 679 3.25 18.27 -20.62
C TYR A 679 3.39 16.86 -21.19
N LYS A 680 3.81 16.71 -22.45
CA LYS A 680 4.07 15.40 -23.06
C LYS A 680 5.39 14.83 -22.58
N ALA A 681 5.40 13.54 -22.26
CA ALA A 681 6.61 12.83 -21.88
C ALA A 681 7.49 12.49 -23.09
N PRO A 682 8.83 12.41 -22.93
CA PRO A 682 9.73 11.90 -23.97
C PRO A 682 9.28 10.56 -24.56
N THR A 683 8.81 9.66 -23.69
CA THR A 683 8.20 8.38 -24.03
C THR A 683 6.99 8.18 -23.14
N GLU A 684 5.92 7.57 -23.63
CA GLU A 684 4.78 7.20 -22.77
C GLU A 684 3.96 6.06 -23.36
N LYS A 685 3.52 5.15 -22.50
CA LYS A 685 2.63 4.05 -22.86
C LYS A 685 1.15 4.43 -22.78
N PHE A 686 0.41 4.10 -23.84
CA PHE A 686 -1.03 4.28 -23.97
C PHE A 686 -1.71 2.93 -24.20
N ASN A 687 -2.93 2.76 -23.67
CA ASN A 687 -3.78 1.64 -24.03
C ASN A 687 -4.62 2.05 -25.25
N GLU A 688 -4.59 1.24 -26.29
CA GLU A 688 -5.36 1.44 -27.51
C GLU A 688 -6.10 0.15 -27.87
N THR A 689 -7.18 0.28 -28.63
CA THR A 689 -7.91 -0.87 -29.17
C THR A 689 -7.45 -1.10 -30.60
N ASP A 690 -6.95 -2.30 -30.89
CA ASP A 690 -6.57 -2.69 -32.25
C ASP A 690 -7.80 -2.82 -33.18
N GLU A 691 -7.56 -3.01 -34.48
CA GLU A 691 -8.61 -3.18 -35.48
C GLU A 691 -9.53 -4.39 -35.21
N ASN A 692 -9.10 -5.34 -34.38
CA ASN A 692 -9.84 -6.54 -34.01
C ASN A 692 -10.60 -6.40 -32.66
N GLY A 693 -10.52 -5.24 -32.00
CA GLY A 693 -11.15 -5.02 -30.70
C GLY A 693 -10.33 -5.45 -29.49
N ASN A 694 -9.07 -5.86 -29.68
CA ASN A 694 -8.18 -6.25 -28.57
C ASN A 694 -7.52 -5.01 -27.97
N GLN A 695 -7.37 -5.00 -26.64
CA GLN A 695 -6.57 -3.98 -25.95
C GLN A 695 -5.09 -4.26 -26.18
N ILE A 696 -4.36 -3.27 -26.69
CA ILE A 696 -2.91 -3.29 -26.87
C ILE A 696 -2.28 -2.10 -26.16
N THR A 697 -1.02 -2.24 -25.74
CA THR A 697 -0.24 -1.12 -25.21
C THR A 697 0.72 -0.63 -26.28
N VAL A 698 0.66 0.66 -26.60
CA VAL A 698 1.55 1.33 -27.57
C VAL A 698 2.40 2.37 -26.87
N GLU A 699 3.68 2.45 -27.24
CA GLU A 699 4.59 3.48 -26.76
C GLU A 699 4.63 4.64 -27.76
N LYS A 700 4.35 5.86 -27.29
CA LYS A 700 4.41 7.11 -28.08
C LYS A 700 5.58 7.96 -27.63
N LYS A 701 6.13 8.76 -28.55
CA LYS A 701 7.20 9.71 -28.26
C LYS A 701 6.67 11.13 -28.23
N GLY A 702 7.11 11.91 -27.25
CA GLY A 702 6.81 13.33 -27.17
C GLY A 702 7.58 14.13 -28.22
N GLU A 703 7.00 15.26 -28.62
CA GLU A 703 7.58 16.16 -29.61
C GLU A 703 7.93 17.51 -28.97
N ASP A 704 8.92 18.19 -29.57
CA ASP A 704 9.27 19.56 -29.22
C ASP A 704 8.15 20.50 -29.67
N ILE A 705 7.82 21.50 -28.84
CA ILE A 705 6.90 22.59 -29.20
C ILE A 705 7.68 23.87 -29.49
N PHE A 706 7.18 24.68 -30.41
CA PHE A 706 7.87 25.87 -30.92
C PHE A 706 6.96 27.10 -30.90
N ASP A 707 7.58 28.28 -30.80
CA ASP A 707 6.97 29.58 -30.99
C ASP A 707 5.69 29.83 -30.16
N LYS A 708 5.72 29.42 -28.89
CA LYS A 708 4.60 29.60 -27.96
C LYS A 708 4.68 30.93 -27.21
N SER A 709 3.55 31.45 -26.79
CA SER A 709 3.51 32.64 -25.94
C SER A 709 2.37 32.59 -24.95
N ILE A 710 2.54 33.29 -23.83
CA ILE A 710 1.49 33.46 -22.82
C ILE A 710 1.43 34.94 -22.41
N THR A 711 0.22 35.49 -22.43
CA THR A 711 -0.04 36.84 -21.92
C THR A 711 -0.36 36.74 -20.43
N LEU A 712 0.36 37.51 -19.62
CA LEU A 712 0.16 37.59 -18.18
C LEU A 712 -1.21 38.22 -17.87
N PRO A 713 -1.91 37.81 -16.79
CA PRO A 713 -3.09 38.51 -16.32
C PRO A 713 -2.75 39.99 -16.01
N ALA A 714 -3.69 40.90 -16.31
CA ALA A 714 -3.46 42.35 -16.48
C ALA A 714 -2.92 43.14 -15.26
N ASP A 715 -2.60 42.47 -14.16
CA ASP A 715 -2.09 43.03 -12.91
C ASP A 715 -0.76 42.41 -12.44
N TYR A 716 -0.23 41.39 -13.11
CA TYR A 716 1.02 40.74 -12.70
C TYR A 716 2.22 41.17 -13.54
N THR A 717 3.36 41.29 -12.88
CA THR A 717 4.69 41.44 -13.50
C THR A 717 5.60 40.28 -13.10
N VAL A 718 6.43 39.80 -14.03
CA VAL A 718 7.45 38.78 -13.73
C VAL A 718 8.59 39.44 -12.97
N THR A 719 9.03 38.78 -11.91
CA THR A 719 10.13 39.25 -11.06
C THR A 719 11.39 38.41 -11.24
N CYS A 720 11.25 37.08 -11.30
CA CYS A 720 12.34 36.15 -11.55
C CYS A 720 11.88 34.83 -12.16
N GLU A 721 12.81 34.11 -12.78
CA GLU A 721 12.67 32.70 -13.17
C GLU A 721 13.47 31.83 -12.18
N HIS A 722 12.95 30.65 -11.83
CA HIS A 722 13.72 29.64 -11.10
C HIS A 722 14.35 28.67 -12.08
N GLN A 723 15.69 28.62 -12.11
CA GLN A 723 16.44 27.75 -13.00
C GLN A 723 17.24 26.73 -12.20
N PHE A 724 17.21 25.47 -12.64
CA PHE A 724 17.99 24.40 -12.03
C PHE A 724 19.44 24.47 -12.51
N ASN A 725 20.39 24.60 -11.59
CA ASN A 725 21.81 24.76 -11.91
C ASN A 725 22.61 23.44 -11.92
N GLY A 726 21.94 22.30 -11.74
CA GLY A 726 22.56 20.97 -11.60
C GLY A 726 22.56 20.42 -10.16
N GLU A 727 22.35 21.28 -9.16
CA GLU A 727 22.24 20.90 -7.75
C GLU A 727 20.93 21.41 -7.13
N ASP A 728 20.56 22.66 -7.38
CA ASP A 728 19.37 23.31 -6.81
C ASP A 728 18.70 24.27 -7.80
N PHE A 729 17.50 24.72 -7.46
CA PHE A 729 16.85 25.83 -8.16
C PHE A 729 17.32 27.17 -7.59
N GLU A 730 17.76 28.05 -8.48
CA GLU A 730 18.20 29.40 -8.15
C GLU A 730 17.34 30.46 -8.83
N LYS A 731 17.13 31.58 -8.13
CA LYS A 731 16.44 32.74 -8.68
C LYS A 731 17.33 33.44 -9.69
N GLN A 732 16.80 33.66 -10.88
CA GLN A 732 17.40 34.46 -11.94
C GLN A 732 16.49 35.65 -12.21
N ASP A 733 16.99 36.86 -12.00
CA ASP A 733 16.21 38.08 -12.26
C ASP A 733 15.74 38.11 -13.70
N CYS A 734 14.44 38.28 -13.90
CA CYS A 734 13.82 38.31 -15.21
C CYS A 734 12.95 39.55 -15.30
N LYS A 735 13.29 40.47 -16.20
CA LYS A 735 12.45 41.63 -16.52
C LYS A 735 11.88 41.42 -17.91
N VAL A 736 10.56 41.37 -17.98
CA VAL A 736 9.84 41.31 -19.24
C VAL A 736 9.35 42.72 -19.54
N GLU A 737 9.73 43.26 -20.69
CA GLU A 737 9.34 44.62 -21.09
C GLU A 737 7.86 44.71 -21.47
N ASP A 738 7.28 43.60 -21.94
CA ASP A 738 5.88 43.44 -22.30
C ASP A 738 5.15 42.47 -21.36
N ASN A 739 3.81 42.53 -21.33
CA ASN A 739 2.98 41.57 -20.58
C ASN A 739 2.91 40.16 -21.21
N THR A 740 3.85 39.81 -22.10
CA THR A 740 3.86 38.54 -22.84
C THR A 740 5.21 37.86 -22.70
N LEU A 741 5.19 36.58 -22.30
CA LEU A 741 6.35 35.71 -22.35
C LEU A 741 6.34 34.90 -23.64
N HIS A 742 7.50 34.83 -24.31
CA HIS A 742 7.70 34.05 -25.53
C HIS A 742 8.64 32.87 -25.28
N PHE A 743 8.34 31.73 -25.91
CA PHE A 743 9.09 30.50 -25.79
C PHE A 743 9.37 29.93 -27.19
N ASP A 744 10.58 30.17 -27.69
CA ASP A 744 11.03 29.68 -28.99
C ASP A 744 10.91 28.15 -29.10
N LYS A 745 11.22 27.46 -28.00
CA LYS A 745 11.23 26.00 -27.94
C LYS A 745 11.00 25.47 -26.52
N LEU A 746 10.19 24.42 -26.38
CA LEU A 746 10.12 23.59 -25.17
C LEU A 746 10.24 22.10 -25.53
N TYR A 747 11.23 21.43 -24.96
CA TYR A 747 11.42 19.98 -25.09
C TYR A 747 10.33 19.21 -24.33
N PRO A 748 10.02 17.94 -24.69
CA PRO A 748 9.11 17.09 -23.92
C PRO A 748 9.42 17.11 -22.42
N SER A 749 8.41 17.40 -21.61
CA SER A 749 8.51 17.49 -20.14
C SER A 749 9.44 18.57 -19.61
N GLN A 750 9.83 19.54 -20.44
CA GLN A 750 10.46 20.76 -19.97
C GLN A 750 9.42 21.65 -19.30
N PHE A 751 9.80 22.24 -18.16
CA PHE A 751 8.99 23.21 -17.44
C PHE A 751 9.84 24.42 -17.02
N LYS A 752 9.18 25.57 -16.89
CA LYS A 752 9.72 26.85 -16.44
C LYS A 752 8.84 27.41 -15.32
N ILE A 753 9.45 28.07 -14.34
CA ILE A 753 8.80 28.54 -13.12
C ILE A 753 9.10 30.02 -12.96
N PHE A 754 8.07 30.86 -12.97
CA PHE A 754 8.19 32.32 -12.85
C PHE A 754 7.50 32.81 -11.57
N GLU A 755 8.19 33.64 -10.79
CA GLU A 755 7.55 34.40 -9.71
C GLU A 755 6.91 35.67 -10.26
N LEU A 756 5.63 35.86 -9.96
CA LEU A 756 4.86 37.03 -10.34
C LEU A 756 4.53 37.89 -9.12
N GLN A 757 4.41 39.20 -9.34
CA GLN A 757 4.01 40.17 -8.34
C GLN A 757 2.93 41.13 -8.87
N ARG A 758 1.89 41.36 -8.06
CA ARG A 758 0.84 42.37 -8.23
C ARG A 758 1.16 43.70 -7.58
#